data_AF-A0A227JH25-F1
#
_entry.id   AF-A0A227JH25-F1
#
_cell.length_a   1.000
_cell.length_b   1.000
_cell.length_c   1.000
_cell.angle_alpha   90.00
_cell.angle_beta   90.00
_cell.angle_gamma   90.00
#
_symmetry.space_group_name_H-M   'P 1'
#
loop_
_entity.id
_entity.type
_entity.pdbx_description
1 polymer ?
#
loop_
_entity_poly.entity_id
_entity_poly.type
_entity_poly.pdbx_seq_one_letter_code
_entity_poly.pdbx_strand_id
1 'polypeptide(L)'
;MINYLNTLFADFRLYSLFGDDDNFTVTQLWVLEIERESSSELRFLYARTLPSTYQSDTWQGSVSTKTQLYNNCSVKTHTLTLHTSTKKLKVFLEHFINGAPLQKASQLAEVNISDKLANTVGVNTFGESPLIRSVMHLPTRDYYQFQTSRLSPTSYCSVDSGAISPEDKPKIFSVPEGCDMMIAEAACQALDADTGLDFSKTDSWRISDFEFICAPGLNAAERCKYDISLKGKQSSLTLFESLTREPSDLLVIIKAYSEGSIQSSYITNLSKSSSYPLHHQFELKVFQNQSSTAYTMEIYALGPNGEHSSLLLQTGNHFMRQMNYNLQLVEPIRAYEQFSWLDKKVPKREKVKLEAAKQVGRAIRPSRSQMSDYTADPWVPLNRLIQDRVRQLCPNKSDGRFFPTLNNSNGMSRLELKDWLKSIFEQHHDAKIAWIDPYMEDVGIELLNRLGTASADYLIITTEKTSNDDSTKESGQPTRVDNLLARCSGWNNGYFGSVHLKVLAVPESKLHDRMILIRSANGQPLSGYHLSNSVQRASENHPLLVTPIPLDVVPHVFEYVDQIIQNTLHRDDKTPPPARIIFNSTDIKPRDEEKPKGLSHNSSFAEPQCAGSVIAWWLDDEQLSDFSGSELMEKMSTKGYVKDGQLDPEHFDALPAKFWKEGLPMADFHSAWDALGCVIANSPANRYTGSLYNKEQSVLSEQVKLALLEHISPSRANALQPRLTNKQLDIEHYRSQGLIELLLSKCDPFSTFTYSPVDTSYSDYFSIQLLWSEAPKQFVSWLNTILSKPIKQPRSHALVVEALKHICLVVSFDKHQE
;
A
#
# COMPACT_ATOMS: atom_id res chain seq x y z
N MET A 1 51.73 7.93 -7.12
CA MET A 1 50.56 7.23 -6.56
C MET A 1 50.63 7.07 -5.04
N ILE A 2 51.66 6.40 -4.47
CA ILE A 2 51.83 6.23 -3.00
C ILE A 2 51.49 7.49 -2.18
N ASN A 3 51.94 8.67 -2.63
CA ASN A 3 51.75 9.94 -1.93
C ASN A 3 50.28 10.38 -1.74
N TYR A 4 49.31 9.83 -2.49
CA TYR A 4 47.90 10.22 -2.40
C TYR A 4 47.07 9.29 -1.48
N LEU A 5 47.38 7.99 -1.42
CA LEU A 5 46.80 7.07 -0.41
C LEU A 5 47.10 7.58 1.01
N ASN A 6 48.32 8.06 1.22
CA ASN A 6 48.75 8.73 2.45
C ASN A 6 47.86 9.93 2.84
N THR A 7 47.24 10.62 1.88
CA THR A 7 46.32 11.73 2.18
C THR A 7 45.03 11.24 2.83
N LEU A 8 44.50 10.08 2.42
CA LEU A 8 43.35 9.45 3.09
C LEU A 8 43.73 8.84 4.43
N PHE A 9 44.90 8.19 4.52
CA PHE A 9 45.39 7.60 5.77
C PHE A 9 45.71 8.66 6.85
N ALA A 10 46.08 9.87 6.45
CA ALA A 10 46.37 10.99 7.36
C ALA A 10 45.16 11.90 7.64
N ASP A 11 43.99 11.69 7.01
CA ASP A 11 42.80 12.50 7.31
C ASP A 11 42.24 12.12 8.68
N PHE A 12 42.25 13.07 9.62
CA PHE A 12 41.82 12.86 11.00
C PHE A 12 40.36 12.38 11.13
N ARG A 13 39.51 12.58 10.12
CA ARG A 13 38.13 12.08 10.11
C ARG A 13 38.06 10.57 9.89
N LEU A 14 39.08 10.00 9.26
CA LEU A 14 39.24 8.55 9.10
C LEU A 14 40.11 7.93 10.20
N TYR A 15 40.32 8.62 11.34
CA TYR A 15 41.18 8.14 12.42
C TYR A 15 40.81 6.74 12.94
N SER A 16 39.51 6.45 13.10
CA SER A 16 39.02 5.14 13.54
C SER A 16 39.33 3.99 12.57
N LEU A 17 39.79 4.30 11.34
CA LEU A 17 40.24 3.33 10.33
C LEU A 17 41.76 3.33 10.14
N PHE A 18 42.43 4.49 10.25
CA PHE A 18 43.84 4.63 9.84
C PHE A 18 44.79 5.23 10.88
N GLY A 19 44.26 5.72 12.00
CA GLY A 19 45.00 6.45 13.02
C GLY A 19 46.01 5.61 13.81
N ASP A 20 45.52 4.68 14.63
CA ASP A 20 46.35 3.71 15.34
C ASP A 20 46.43 2.41 14.53
N ASP A 21 47.63 1.84 14.37
CA ASP A 21 47.87 0.63 13.53
C ASP A 21 47.20 -0.64 14.06
N ASP A 22 46.88 -0.66 15.36
CA ASP A 22 46.17 -1.72 16.08
C ASP A 22 44.65 -1.55 16.06
N ASN A 23 44.10 -0.48 15.46
CA ASN A 23 42.65 -0.36 15.29
C ASN A 23 42.12 -1.52 14.45
N PHE A 24 40.92 -2.02 14.79
CA PHE A 24 40.27 -3.09 14.04
C PHE A 24 39.31 -2.51 12.99
N THR A 25 39.31 -3.13 11.82
CA THR A 25 38.54 -2.71 10.65
C THR A 25 37.79 -3.89 10.06
N VAL A 26 36.63 -3.63 9.47
CA VAL A 26 35.91 -4.58 8.62
C VAL A 26 35.85 -4.03 7.20
N THR A 27 36.40 -4.77 6.25
CA THR A 27 36.30 -4.49 4.81
C THR A 27 35.29 -5.45 4.19
N GLN A 28 34.31 -4.92 3.48
CA GLN A 28 33.36 -5.68 2.65
C GLN A 28 33.62 -5.36 1.18
N LEU A 29 33.62 -6.39 0.33
CA LEU A 29 34.01 -6.32 -1.08
C LEU A 29 33.01 -7.08 -1.94
N TRP A 30 32.54 -6.48 -3.03
CA TRP A 30 31.65 -7.08 -4.01
C TRP A 30 32.33 -7.18 -5.38
N VAL A 31 32.31 -8.38 -5.97
CA VAL A 31 32.90 -8.67 -7.29
C VAL A 31 31.82 -9.28 -8.19
N LEU A 32 31.57 -8.67 -9.35
CA LEU A 32 30.72 -9.23 -10.39
C LEU A 32 31.51 -10.30 -11.15
N GLU A 33 30.91 -11.48 -11.31
CA GLU A 33 31.37 -12.46 -12.28
C GLU A 33 30.38 -12.56 -13.44
N ILE A 34 30.88 -12.36 -14.66
CA ILE A 34 30.14 -12.51 -15.92
C ILE A 34 30.63 -13.81 -16.57
N GLU A 35 29.83 -14.87 -16.43
CA GLU A 35 30.09 -16.17 -17.06
C GLU A 35 29.55 -16.18 -18.50
N ARG A 36 30.41 -16.60 -19.44
CA ARG A 36 30.15 -16.79 -20.87
C ARG A 36 30.48 -18.24 -21.25
N GLU A 37 30.07 -18.67 -22.45
CA GLU A 37 30.17 -20.06 -22.93
C GLU A 37 31.57 -20.71 -22.80
N SER A 38 32.64 -19.90 -22.87
CA SER A 38 34.03 -20.37 -22.79
C SER A 38 34.95 -19.48 -21.94
N SER A 39 34.41 -18.51 -21.20
CA SER A 39 35.19 -17.59 -20.37
C SER A 39 34.39 -17.08 -19.18
N SER A 40 35.10 -16.63 -18.15
CA SER A 40 34.52 -15.91 -17.02
C SER A 40 35.30 -14.62 -16.79
N GLU A 41 34.59 -13.51 -16.59
CA GLU A 41 35.16 -12.18 -16.41
C GLU A 41 34.79 -11.63 -15.02
N LEU A 42 35.80 -11.19 -14.25
CA LEU A 42 35.63 -10.68 -12.89
C LEU A 42 35.83 -9.16 -12.84
N ARG A 43 34.82 -8.42 -12.39
CA ARG A 43 34.86 -6.94 -12.29
C ARG A 43 34.59 -6.46 -10.85
N PHE A 44 35.37 -5.48 -10.38
CA PHE A 44 35.21 -4.88 -9.05
C PHE A 44 33.94 -4.00 -9.02
N LEU A 45 32.93 -4.38 -8.23
CA LEU A 45 31.64 -3.66 -8.16
C LEU A 45 31.62 -2.55 -7.11
N TYR A 46 32.15 -2.81 -5.93
CA TYR A 46 32.11 -1.90 -4.78
C TYR A 46 32.94 -2.51 -3.64
N ALA A 47 33.50 -1.68 -2.77
CA ALA A 47 33.95 -2.10 -1.45
C ALA A 47 33.69 -0.99 -0.44
N ARG A 48 33.52 -1.36 0.84
CA ARG A 48 33.47 -0.40 1.96
C ARG A 48 34.27 -0.89 3.15
N THR A 49 34.95 0.01 3.85
CA THR A 49 35.59 -0.26 5.13
C THR A 49 34.94 0.55 6.25
N LEU A 50 34.67 -0.12 7.37
CA LEU A 50 34.11 0.44 8.60
C LEU A 50 35.02 0.06 9.80
N PRO A 51 35.04 0.86 10.88
CA PRO A 51 35.64 0.44 12.14
C PRO A 51 34.99 -0.84 12.66
N SER A 52 35.74 -1.66 13.37
CA SER A 52 35.27 -2.93 13.93
C SER A 52 35.77 -3.13 15.37
N THR A 53 35.23 -4.15 16.03
CA THR A 53 35.66 -4.63 17.36
C THR A 53 36.22 -6.06 17.30
N TYR A 54 36.35 -6.62 16.10
CA TYR A 54 36.73 -8.00 15.85
C TYR A 54 37.84 -8.10 14.80
N GLN A 55 38.70 -9.11 14.93
CA GLN A 55 39.79 -9.43 14.01
C GLN A 55 39.80 -10.94 13.73
N SER A 56 40.00 -11.33 12.48
CA SER A 56 40.15 -12.72 12.04
C SER A 56 41.29 -12.92 11.02
N ASP A 57 41.79 -11.84 10.42
CA ASP A 57 42.80 -11.80 9.36
C ASP A 57 42.54 -12.82 8.22
N THR A 58 41.27 -13.12 7.98
CA THR A 58 40.84 -14.13 7.00
C THR A 58 39.65 -13.63 6.21
N TRP A 59 39.74 -13.70 4.88
CA TRP A 59 38.61 -13.47 3.99
C TRP A 59 37.56 -14.57 4.14
N GLN A 60 36.35 -14.16 4.54
CA GLN A 60 35.13 -14.95 4.40
C GLN A 60 34.40 -14.50 3.14
N GLY A 61 33.56 -15.35 2.55
CA GLY A 61 32.79 -14.95 1.38
C GLY A 61 31.63 -15.88 1.02
N SER A 62 30.63 -15.27 0.40
CA SER A 62 29.43 -15.88 -0.17
C SER A 62 29.31 -15.53 -1.65
N VAL A 63 28.39 -16.19 -2.35
CA VAL A 63 28.05 -15.90 -3.75
C VAL A 63 26.54 -15.82 -3.90
N SER A 64 26.06 -14.85 -4.68
CA SER A 64 24.66 -14.70 -4.99
C SER A 64 24.13 -15.86 -5.84
N THR A 65 22.81 -15.99 -5.94
CA THR A 65 22.20 -16.91 -6.91
C THR A 65 22.63 -16.51 -8.32
N LYS A 66 22.98 -17.50 -9.15
CA LYS A 66 23.33 -17.32 -10.56
C LYS A 66 22.11 -16.86 -11.36
N THR A 67 22.17 -15.65 -11.90
CA THR A 67 21.12 -15.06 -12.73
C THR A 67 21.44 -15.29 -14.20
N GLN A 68 20.61 -16.09 -14.89
CA GLN A 68 20.71 -16.27 -16.33
C GLN A 68 20.15 -15.03 -17.04
N LEU A 69 20.94 -14.42 -17.94
CA LEU A 69 20.51 -13.22 -18.68
C LEU A 69 19.97 -13.60 -20.06
N TYR A 70 20.74 -14.37 -20.82
CA TYR A 70 20.37 -14.89 -22.14
C TYR A 70 21.14 -16.18 -22.44
N ASN A 71 20.98 -16.75 -23.64
CA ASN A 71 21.70 -17.96 -24.05
C ASN A 71 23.21 -17.78 -23.82
N ASN A 72 23.79 -18.67 -23.03
CA ASN A 72 25.22 -18.76 -22.74
C ASN A 72 25.84 -17.55 -22.01
N CYS A 73 25.02 -16.66 -21.41
CA CYS A 73 25.49 -15.56 -20.58
C CYS A 73 24.71 -15.45 -19.26
N SER A 74 25.44 -15.37 -18.17
CA SER A 74 24.91 -15.38 -16.81
C SER A 74 25.82 -14.62 -15.84
N VAL A 75 25.23 -14.02 -14.82
CA VAL A 75 25.95 -13.22 -13.83
C VAL A 75 25.70 -13.73 -12.41
N LYS A 76 26.70 -13.52 -11.54
CA LYS A 76 26.61 -13.73 -10.09
C LYS A 76 27.53 -12.72 -9.40
N THR A 77 27.21 -12.36 -8.18
CA THR A 77 28.00 -11.43 -7.36
C THR A 77 28.63 -12.21 -6.21
N HIS A 78 29.94 -12.08 -6.05
CA HIS A 78 30.66 -12.59 -4.88
C HIS A 78 30.76 -11.49 -3.85
N THR A 79 30.40 -11.81 -2.62
CA THR A 79 30.47 -10.90 -1.48
C THR A 79 31.52 -11.44 -0.53
N LEU A 80 32.54 -10.64 -0.23
CA LEU A 80 33.64 -10.99 0.67
C LEU A 80 33.67 -10.05 1.87
N THR A 81 34.13 -10.55 3.01
CA THR A 81 34.31 -9.78 4.24
C THR A 81 35.62 -10.17 4.92
N LEU A 82 36.39 -9.17 5.33
CA LEU A 82 37.65 -9.29 6.05
C LEU A 82 37.60 -8.46 7.33
N HIS A 83 37.89 -9.08 8.47
CA HIS A 83 38.11 -8.39 9.74
C HIS A 83 39.61 -8.39 10.04
N THR A 84 40.26 -7.22 10.04
CA THR A 84 41.73 -7.12 10.14
C THR A 84 42.18 -5.85 10.85
N SER A 85 43.43 -5.80 11.28
CA SER A 85 44.02 -4.57 11.84
C SER A 85 44.32 -3.54 10.75
N THR A 86 44.27 -2.26 11.14
CA THR A 86 44.62 -1.11 10.30
C THR A 86 45.98 -1.26 9.61
N LYS A 87 46.98 -1.78 10.32
CA LYS A 87 48.30 -2.07 9.75
C LYS A 87 48.23 -3.00 8.53
N LYS A 88 47.52 -4.12 8.65
CA LYS A 88 47.36 -5.09 7.54
C LYS A 88 46.49 -4.52 6.42
N LEU A 89 45.44 -3.77 6.77
CA LEU A 89 44.60 -3.08 5.79
C LEU A 89 45.40 -2.09 4.93
N LYS A 90 46.29 -1.28 5.53
CA LYS A 90 47.16 -0.33 4.79
C LYS A 90 48.00 -1.07 3.74
N VAL A 91 48.69 -2.15 4.13
CA VAL A 91 49.51 -2.99 3.23
C VAL A 91 48.65 -3.64 2.13
N PHE A 92 47.46 -4.14 2.47
CA PHE A 92 46.53 -4.71 1.49
C PHE A 92 46.12 -3.67 0.43
N LEU A 93 45.71 -2.47 0.86
CA LEU A 93 45.30 -1.38 -0.02
C LEU A 93 46.46 -0.91 -0.91
N GLU A 94 47.66 -0.75 -0.34
CA GLU A 94 48.86 -0.38 -1.09
C GLU A 94 49.18 -1.34 -2.23
N HIS A 95 48.88 -2.64 -2.09
CA HIS A 95 49.08 -3.61 -3.17
C HIS A 95 47.87 -3.72 -4.10
N PHE A 96 46.66 -3.84 -3.57
CA PHE A 96 45.44 -4.07 -4.36
C PHE A 96 45.09 -2.87 -5.26
N ILE A 97 45.16 -1.65 -4.72
CA ILE A 97 44.85 -0.41 -5.47
C ILE A 97 45.92 -0.12 -6.54
N ASN A 98 47.17 -0.55 -6.34
CA ASN A 98 48.24 -0.46 -7.35
C ASN A 98 48.25 -1.69 -8.31
N GLY A 99 47.13 -2.40 -8.44
CA GLY A 99 46.91 -3.41 -9.48
C GLY A 99 47.37 -4.84 -9.15
N ALA A 100 47.78 -5.14 -7.92
CA ALA A 100 48.01 -6.54 -7.52
C ALA A 100 46.68 -7.30 -7.42
N PRO A 101 46.58 -8.55 -7.91
CA PRO A 101 45.38 -9.36 -7.74
C PRO A 101 45.04 -9.59 -6.26
N LEU A 102 43.75 -9.74 -5.95
CA LEU A 102 43.20 -9.90 -4.59
C LEU A 102 43.96 -10.93 -3.74
N GLN A 103 44.30 -12.09 -4.31
CA GLN A 103 45.08 -13.13 -3.63
C GLN A 103 46.49 -12.65 -3.28
N LYS A 104 47.19 -12.01 -4.23
CA LYS A 104 48.56 -11.53 -4.04
C LYS A 104 48.63 -10.37 -3.04
N ALA A 105 47.67 -9.44 -3.11
CA ALA A 105 47.55 -8.35 -2.15
C ALA A 105 47.28 -8.88 -0.73
N SER A 106 46.41 -9.90 -0.59
CA SER A 106 46.14 -10.54 0.71
C SER A 106 47.37 -11.25 1.27
N GLN A 107 48.11 -11.99 0.44
CA GLN A 107 49.36 -12.64 0.85
C GLN A 107 50.42 -11.64 1.36
N LEU A 108 50.60 -10.52 0.66
CA LEU A 108 51.55 -9.46 1.05
C LEU A 108 51.13 -8.73 2.34
N ALA A 109 49.83 -8.67 2.62
CA ALA A 109 49.26 -8.10 3.84
C ALA A 109 49.19 -9.08 5.03
N GLU A 110 49.71 -10.31 4.88
CA GLU A 110 49.58 -11.40 5.87
C GLU A 110 48.11 -11.68 6.24
N VAL A 111 47.21 -11.63 5.24
CA VAL A 111 45.79 -11.94 5.33
C VAL A 111 45.50 -13.25 4.60
N ASN A 112 44.81 -14.16 5.27
CA ASN A 112 44.48 -15.48 4.75
C ASN A 112 43.29 -15.41 3.76
N ILE A 113 43.36 -16.20 2.69
CA ILE A 113 42.28 -16.42 1.73
C ILE A 113 42.22 -17.93 1.44
N SER A 114 41.06 -18.54 1.67
CA SER A 114 40.88 -19.98 1.42
C SER A 114 41.06 -20.32 -0.06
N ASP A 115 41.58 -21.51 -0.38
CA ASP A 115 41.79 -21.96 -1.77
C ASP A 115 40.51 -21.85 -2.61
N LYS A 116 39.34 -22.12 -2.01
CA LYS A 116 38.04 -21.96 -2.66
C LYS A 116 37.79 -20.51 -3.12
N LEU A 117 38.03 -19.52 -2.25
CA LEU A 117 37.87 -18.10 -2.60
C LEU A 117 38.99 -17.63 -3.55
N ALA A 118 40.23 -18.06 -3.32
CA ALA A 118 41.37 -17.72 -4.18
C ALA A 118 41.16 -18.20 -5.62
N ASN A 119 40.69 -19.43 -5.83
CA ASN A 119 40.39 -19.97 -7.15
C ASN A 119 39.18 -19.30 -7.84
N THR A 120 38.28 -18.65 -7.07
CA THR A 120 37.06 -18.05 -7.62
C THR A 120 37.23 -16.57 -7.92
N VAL A 121 37.84 -15.79 -7.02
CA VAL A 121 37.98 -14.33 -7.14
C VAL A 121 39.40 -13.81 -6.91
N GLY A 122 40.37 -14.67 -6.59
CA GLY A 122 41.74 -14.26 -6.22
C GLY A 122 42.52 -13.55 -7.33
N VAL A 123 42.13 -13.75 -8.60
CA VAL A 123 42.71 -13.08 -9.77
C VAL A 123 42.10 -11.69 -10.06
N ASN A 124 41.02 -11.30 -9.38
CA ASN A 124 40.40 -9.99 -9.57
C ASN A 124 41.35 -8.86 -9.12
N THR A 125 41.34 -7.76 -9.86
CA THR A 125 42.11 -6.52 -9.62
C THR A 125 41.16 -5.34 -9.42
N PHE A 126 41.64 -4.28 -8.77
CA PHE A 126 40.85 -3.08 -8.52
C PHE A 126 40.52 -2.28 -9.81
N GLY A 127 41.49 -2.15 -10.71
CA GLY A 127 41.42 -1.36 -11.94
C GLY A 127 42.69 -0.54 -12.17
N GLU A 128 42.76 0.19 -13.28
CA GLU A 128 43.90 1.05 -13.61
C GLU A 128 43.67 2.52 -13.18
N SER A 129 44.76 3.28 -13.06
CA SER A 129 44.76 4.73 -12.76
C SER A 129 43.84 5.15 -11.60
N PRO A 130 44.05 4.65 -10.36
CA PRO A 130 43.19 4.96 -9.22
C PRO A 130 43.14 6.47 -8.91
N LEU A 131 41.93 7.02 -8.88
CA LEU A 131 41.59 8.38 -8.51
C LEU A 131 41.04 8.41 -7.08
N ILE A 132 41.42 9.44 -6.31
CA ILE A 132 40.99 9.61 -4.92
C ILE A 132 39.89 10.67 -4.82
N ARG A 133 38.81 10.28 -4.16
CA ARG A 133 37.78 11.17 -3.65
C ARG A 133 38.14 11.55 -2.22
N SER A 134 38.31 12.86 -1.99
CA SER A 134 38.56 13.42 -0.66
C SER A 134 37.47 13.02 0.34
N VAL A 135 37.82 13.02 1.63
CA VAL A 135 36.86 12.70 2.68
C VAL A 135 35.82 13.82 2.75
N MET A 136 34.56 13.45 2.59
CA MET A 136 33.39 14.34 2.65
C MET A 136 32.50 13.95 3.82
N HIS A 137 31.91 14.92 4.51
CA HIS A 137 30.85 14.65 5.46
C HIS A 137 29.53 14.42 4.69
N LEU A 138 28.92 13.25 4.88
CA LEU A 138 27.65 12.85 4.27
C LEU A 138 26.55 12.92 5.35
N PRO A 139 25.51 13.75 5.21
CA PRO A 139 24.42 13.83 6.18
C PRO A 139 23.61 12.52 6.24
N THR A 140 22.80 12.35 7.28
CA THR A 140 21.95 11.16 7.47
C THR A 140 21.10 10.82 6.23
N ARG A 141 20.79 9.54 5.98
CA ARG A 141 20.03 9.09 4.80
C ARG A 141 18.62 9.68 4.68
N ASP A 142 18.07 10.16 5.78
CA ASP A 142 16.76 10.83 5.87
C ASP A 142 16.81 12.36 5.70
N TYR A 143 18.03 12.95 5.59
CA TYR A 143 18.26 14.40 5.55
C TYR A 143 17.38 15.13 4.53
N TYR A 144 16.37 15.82 5.05
CA TYR A 144 15.28 16.37 4.22
C TYR A 144 15.66 17.60 3.40
N GLN A 145 16.82 18.24 3.62
CA GLN A 145 17.08 19.58 3.08
C GLN A 145 17.26 19.62 1.54
N PHE A 146 17.22 18.49 0.85
CA PHE A 146 17.37 18.31 -0.62
C PHE A 146 18.65 18.88 -1.26
N GLN A 147 19.55 19.50 -0.50
CA GLN A 147 20.79 20.13 -0.99
C GLN A 147 21.79 19.14 -1.60
N THR A 148 21.67 17.84 -1.30
CA THR A 148 22.54 16.80 -1.85
C THR A 148 21.82 15.45 -1.92
N SER A 149 22.26 14.61 -2.85
CA SER A 149 21.95 13.16 -2.90
C SER A 149 23.13 12.29 -2.44
N ARG A 150 24.26 12.91 -2.08
CA ARG A 150 25.40 12.26 -1.44
C ARG A 150 25.09 12.11 0.05
N LEU A 151 24.33 11.07 0.38
CA LEU A 151 23.86 10.80 1.74
C LEU A 151 24.65 9.65 2.37
N SER A 152 24.64 9.60 3.70
CA SER A 152 25.14 8.48 4.50
C SER A 152 24.52 7.15 4.04
N PRO A 153 25.24 6.02 4.15
CA PRO A 153 24.66 4.69 3.96
C PRO A 153 23.49 4.40 4.91
N THR A 154 23.38 5.12 6.03
CA THR A 154 22.40 4.88 7.09
C THR A 154 21.65 6.16 7.50
N SER A 155 20.43 6.01 8.01
CA SER A 155 19.69 7.08 8.67
C SER A 155 20.14 7.33 10.11
N TYR A 156 20.83 6.38 10.76
CA TYR A 156 21.19 6.50 12.18
C TYR A 156 22.21 7.61 12.48
N CYS A 157 23.10 7.92 11.53
CA CYS A 157 24.13 8.95 11.69
C CYS A 157 24.60 9.51 10.33
N SER A 158 25.16 10.71 10.37
CA SER A 158 26.04 11.19 9.30
C SER A 158 27.40 10.52 9.41
N VAL A 159 28.13 10.47 8.30
CA VAL A 159 29.43 9.79 8.21
C VAL A 159 30.43 10.64 7.45
N ASP A 160 31.69 10.56 7.85
CA ASP A 160 32.81 10.99 7.03
C ASP A 160 33.20 9.86 6.08
N SER A 161 33.14 10.14 4.77
CA SER A 161 33.35 9.17 3.71
C SER A 161 34.40 9.66 2.73
N GLY A 162 35.53 8.94 2.62
CA GLY A 162 36.48 9.04 1.51
C GLY A 162 36.32 7.85 0.55
N ALA A 163 36.88 7.92 -0.65
CA ALA A 163 36.94 6.74 -1.52
C ALA A 163 38.10 6.77 -2.52
N ILE A 164 38.35 5.61 -3.12
CA ILE A 164 39.18 5.45 -4.31
C ILE A 164 38.32 4.86 -5.41
N SER A 165 38.47 5.32 -6.64
CA SER A 165 37.76 4.81 -7.83
C SER A 165 38.78 4.54 -8.94
N PRO A 166 38.68 3.46 -9.72
CA PRO A 166 39.51 3.27 -10.91
C PRO A 166 39.02 4.17 -12.05
N GLU A 167 39.91 4.58 -12.96
CA GLU A 167 39.57 5.52 -14.04
C GLU A 167 38.56 4.92 -15.05
N ASP A 168 38.56 3.59 -15.20
CA ASP A 168 37.68 2.86 -16.10
C ASP A 168 36.28 2.56 -15.53
N LYS A 169 36.00 2.95 -14.28
CA LYS A 169 34.69 2.86 -13.59
C LYS A 169 33.45 3.08 -14.48
N PRO A 170 33.38 4.10 -15.38
CA PRO A 170 32.22 4.28 -16.27
C PRO A 170 31.95 3.14 -17.26
N LYS A 171 32.93 2.24 -17.46
CA LYS A 171 32.85 1.07 -18.37
C LYS A 171 32.46 -0.22 -17.65
N ILE A 172 32.22 -0.19 -16.33
CA ILE A 172 31.99 -1.39 -15.49
C ILE A 172 30.89 -2.33 -16.01
N PHE A 173 29.86 -1.81 -16.68
CA PHE A 173 28.77 -2.60 -17.28
C PHE A 173 28.86 -2.75 -18.80
N SER A 174 29.84 -2.13 -19.46
CA SER A 174 29.99 -2.21 -20.91
C SER A 174 30.31 -3.63 -21.35
N VAL A 175 29.51 -4.18 -22.27
CA VAL A 175 29.80 -5.45 -22.96
C VAL A 175 29.60 -5.32 -24.47
N PRO A 176 30.44 -5.96 -25.32
CA PRO A 176 30.34 -5.83 -26.78
C PRO A 176 28.98 -6.23 -27.37
N GLU A 177 28.23 -7.07 -26.68
CA GLU A 177 26.98 -7.68 -27.15
C GLU A 177 25.74 -6.80 -26.92
N GLY A 178 25.88 -5.63 -26.30
CA GLY A 178 24.76 -4.69 -26.04
C GLY A 178 23.83 -5.11 -24.90
N CYS A 179 24.27 -6.02 -24.03
CA CYS A 179 23.50 -6.52 -22.89
C CYS A 179 23.79 -5.79 -21.57
N ASP A 180 24.50 -4.66 -21.62
CA ASP A 180 24.87 -3.79 -20.49
C ASP A 180 23.72 -3.58 -19.49
N MET A 181 22.51 -3.39 -20.02
CA MET A 181 21.27 -3.12 -19.26
C MET A 181 20.96 -4.23 -18.26
N MET A 182 20.96 -5.50 -18.73
CA MET A 182 20.63 -6.67 -17.92
C MET A 182 21.71 -6.96 -16.86
N ILE A 183 22.97 -6.66 -17.19
CA ILE A 183 24.11 -6.82 -16.27
C ILE A 183 24.05 -5.76 -15.17
N ALA A 184 23.77 -4.50 -15.53
CA ALA A 184 23.61 -3.40 -14.58
C ALA A 184 22.41 -3.63 -13.64
N GLU A 185 21.26 -4.06 -14.15
CA GLU A 185 20.09 -4.39 -13.35
C GLU A 185 20.39 -5.50 -12.33
N ALA A 186 21.01 -6.60 -12.77
CA ALA A 186 21.34 -7.73 -11.89
C ALA A 186 22.40 -7.36 -10.83
N ALA A 187 23.43 -6.58 -11.21
CA ALA A 187 24.46 -6.13 -10.29
C ALA A 187 23.90 -5.15 -9.25
N CYS A 188 23.06 -4.20 -9.65
CA CYS A 188 22.40 -3.27 -8.72
C CYS A 188 21.45 -4.03 -7.77
N GLN A 189 20.63 -4.95 -8.28
CA GLN A 189 19.74 -5.75 -7.43
C GLN A 189 20.51 -6.57 -6.36
N ALA A 190 21.66 -7.14 -6.72
CA ALA A 190 22.51 -7.86 -5.77
C ALA A 190 23.12 -6.91 -4.71
N LEU A 191 23.64 -5.76 -5.12
CA LEU A 191 24.20 -4.76 -4.20
C LEU A 191 23.12 -4.16 -3.27
N ASP A 192 21.94 -3.82 -3.80
CA ASP A 192 20.82 -3.26 -3.05
C ASP A 192 20.35 -4.24 -1.96
N ALA A 193 20.26 -5.54 -2.30
CA ALA A 193 19.89 -6.60 -1.36
C ALA A 193 20.93 -6.83 -0.25
N ASP A 194 22.22 -6.83 -0.58
CA ASP A 194 23.31 -7.05 0.39
C ASP A 194 23.60 -5.83 1.28
N THR A 195 23.36 -4.61 0.78
CA THR A 195 23.81 -3.37 1.44
C THR A 195 22.70 -2.49 2.02
N GLY A 196 21.45 -2.65 1.54
CA GLY A 196 20.33 -1.75 1.86
C GLY A 196 20.38 -0.38 1.15
N LEU A 197 21.30 -0.20 0.19
CA LEU A 197 21.42 1.01 -0.63
C LEU A 197 20.55 0.94 -1.90
N ASP A 198 20.48 2.03 -2.66
CA ASP A 198 19.80 2.09 -3.98
C ASP A 198 20.84 2.47 -5.05
N PHE A 199 21.64 1.48 -5.44
CA PHE A 199 22.65 1.59 -6.51
C PHE A 199 22.01 1.81 -7.88
N SER A 200 20.72 1.51 -8.05
CA SER A 200 19.98 1.91 -9.27
C SER A 200 19.72 3.42 -9.35
N LYS A 201 19.70 4.15 -8.23
CA LYS A 201 19.39 5.59 -8.16
C LYS A 201 20.37 6.40 -7.31
N THR A 202 20.10 6.56 -6.01
CA THR A 202 20.78 7.55 -5.15
C THR A 202 22.24 7.20 -4.86
N ASP A 203 22.56 5.92 -4.81
CA ASP A 203 23.87 5.41 -4.38
C ASP A 203 24.72 4.93 -5.58
N SER A 204 24.18 4.99 -6.80
CA SER A 204 24.84 4.68 -8.09
C SER A 204 26.24 5.27 -8.30
N TRP A 205 26.53 6.40 -7.66
CA TRP A 205 27.85 7.05 -7.71
C TRP A 205 28.95 6.27 -6.98
N ARG A 206 28.60 5.31 -6.12
CA ARG A 206 29.54 4.43 -5.39
C ARG A 206 29.96 3.18 -6.17
N ILE A 207 29.37 2.92 -7.33
CA ILE A 207 29.76 1.76 -8.14
C ILE A 207 31.24 1.91 -8.52
N SER A 208 31.99 0.83 -8.36
CA SER A 208 33.45 0.72 -8.43
C SER A 208 34.23 1.64 -7.49
N ASP A 209 33.63 2.15 -6.41
CA ASP A 209 34.38 2.79 -5.32
C ASP A 209 34.87 1.75 -4.30
N PHE A 210 36.08 1.98 -3.78
CA PHE A 210 36.51 1.48 -2.48
C PHE A 210 36.31 2.61 -1.46
N GLU A 211 35.22 2.55 -0.69
CA GLU A 211 34.78 3.58 0.24
C GLU A 211 35.35 3.35 1.67
N PHE A 212 35.75 4.42 2.35
CA PHE A 212 36.22 4.40 3.74
C PHE A 212 35.30 5.27 4.57
N ILE A 213 34.66 4.69 5.59
CA ILE A 213 33.50 5.29 6.26
C ILE A 213 33.74 5.32 7.77
N CYS A 214 33.74 6.52 8.35
CA CYS A 214 33.75 6.75 9.80
C CYS A 214 32.46 7.44 10.23
N ALA A 215 31.92 7.05 11.38
CA ALA A 215 30.70 7.60 11.94
C ALA A 215 30.97 8.23 13.32
N PRO A 216 31.25 9.55 13.42
CA PRO A 216 31.53 10.19 14.72
C PRO A 216 30.39 10.03 15.74
N GLY A 217 29.15 9.93 15.23
CA GLY A 217 27.94 9.69 16.01
C GLY A 217 27.70 8.28 16.50
N LEU A 218 28.50 7.29 16.07
CA LEU A 218 28.39 5.91 16.51
C LEU A 218 29.64 5.51 17.31
N ASN A 219 29.51 4.52 18.18
CA ASN A 219 30.64 3.78 18.72
C ASN A 219 30.96 2.55 17.85
N ALA A 220 32.06 1.84 18.17
CA ALA A 220 32.53 0.70 17.38
C ALA A 220 31.60 -0.55 17.44
N ALA A 221 30.53 -0.49 18.22
CA ALA A 221 29.44 -1.47 18.25
C ALA A 221 28.15 -0.94 17.58
N GLU A 222 28.30 0.05 16.70
CA GLU A 222 27.24 0.71 15.90
C GLU A 222 26.11 1.36 16.73
N ARG A 223 26.34 1.64 18.03
CA ARG A 223 25.35 2.31 18.88
C ARG A 223 25.47 3.83 18.77
N CYS A 224 24.34 4.53 18.72
CA CYS A 224 24.31 5.99 18.75
C CYS A 224 24.91 6.56 20.03
N LYS A 225 25.82 7.51 19.86
CA LYS A 225 26.41 8.34 20.91
C LYS A 225 25.58 9.58 21.24
N TYR A 226 24.48 9.83 20.52
CA TYR A 226 23.60 10.96 20.77
C TYR A 226 22.12 10.59 20.64
N ASP A 227 21.26 11.38 21.27
CA ASP A 227 19.82 11.41 21.10
C ASP A 227 19.33 12.86 21.08
N ILE A 228 18.26 13.14 20.30
CA ILE A 228 17.67 14.47 20.21
C ILE A 228 16.14 14.39 20.35
N SER A 229 15.61 15.02 21.41
CA SER A 229 14.17 15.14 21.64
C SER A 229 13.70 16.55 21.37
N LEU A 230 12.79 16.69 20.40
CA LEU A 230 12.22 17.97 19.95
C LEU A 230 10.74 18.13 20.27
N LYS A 231 10.17 17.25 21.12
CA LYS A 231 8.74 17.21 21.46
C LYS A 231 8.51 17.59 22.92
N GLY A 232 7.51 18.44 23.17
CA GLY A 232 7.07 18.83 24.51
C GLY A 232 7.38 20.30 24.83
N LYS A 233 7.37 20.65 26.12
CA LYS A 233 7.64 22.02 26.59
C LYS A 233 9.12 22.41 26.45
N GLN A 234 10.03 21.43 26.48
CA GLN A 234 11.47 21.63 26.36
C GLN A 234 12.02 20.64 25.32
N SER A 235 13.03 21.08 24.58
CA SER A 235 13.81 20.23 23.68
C SER A 235 15.15 19.88 24.35
N SER A 236 15.73 18.75 23.99
CA SER A 236 17.00 18.31 24.57
C SER A 236 17.88 17.57 23.56
N LEU A 237 19.18 17.71 23.75
CA LEU A 237 20.23 16.94 23.12
C LEU A 237 20.96 16.18 24.23
N THR A 238 21.02 14.86 24.12
CA THR A 238 21.82 14.02 25.01
C THR A 238 23.00 13.47 24.23
N LEU A 239 24.22 13.62 24.74
CA LEU A 239 25.42 12.95 24.24
C LEU A 239 25.80 11.86 25.26
N PHE A 240 25.76 10.59 24.86
CA PHE A 240 26.09 9.45 25.72
C PHE A 240 27.60 9.23 25.85
N GLU A 241 28.36 9.56 24.80
CA GLU A 241 29.82 9.42 24.73
C GLU A 241 30.42 10.62 23.98
N SER A 242 31.75 10.77 24.04
CA SER A 242 32.44 11.80 23.26
C SER A 242 32.34 11.54 21.75
N LEU A 243 31.99 12.58 21.00
CA LEU A 243 32.01 12.62 19.54
C LEU A 243 33.42 12.85 18.97
N THR A 244 34.36 13.30 19.79
CA THR A 244 35.77 13.54 19.43
C THR A 244 36.71 12.62 20.22
N ARG A 245 37.86 12.26 19.62
CA ARG A 245 38.93 11.50 20.32
C ARG A 245 39.58 12.35 21.41
N GLU A 246 39.99 13.56 21.06
CA GLU A 246 40.55 14.52 22.00
C GLU A 246 39.46 15.49 22.48
N PRO A 247 39.32 15.74 23.80
CA PRO A 247 38.28 16.61 24.34
C PRO A 247 38.29 18.00 23.69
N SER A 248 37.26 18.27 22.89
CA SER A 248 37.07 19.50 22.12
C SER A 248 35.75 20.16 22.51
N ASP A 249 35.73 21.50 22.54
CA ASP A 249 34.49 22.24 22.80
C ASP A 249 33.58 22.08 21.57
N LEU A 250 32.27 21.86 21.76
CA LEU A 250 31.34 21.51 20.67
C LEU A 250 30.37 22.66 20.40
N LEU A 251 30.33 23.14 19.15
CA LEU A 251 29.33 24.10 18.68
C LEU A 251 28.13 23.34 18.11
N VAL A 252 26.97 23.48 18.75
CA VAL A 252 25.71 22.88 18.33
C VAL A 252 24.83 23.93 17.68
N ILE A 253 24.36 23.64 16.46
CA ILE A 253 23.48 24.51 15.68
C ILE A 253 22.22 23.71 15.32
N ILE A 254 21.06 24.19 15.73
CA ILE A 254 19.75 23.59 15.40
C ILE A 254 18.92 24.62 14.66
N LYS A 255 18.43 24.28 13.47
CA LYS A 255 17.63 25.17 12.61
C LYS A 255 16.24 24.55 12.46
N ALA A 256 15.21 25.37 12.64
CA ALA A 256 13.80 25.00 12.53
C ALA A 256 13.20 25.61 11.26
N TYR A 257 12.40 24.84 10.50
CA TYR A 257 11.98 25.24 9.15
C TYR A 257 10.48 25.11 8.95
N SER A 258 9.92 25.96 8.07
CA SER A 258 8.58 25.83 7.51
C SER A 258 8.65 26.09 6.00
N GLU A 259 7.99 25.25 5.18
CA GLU A 259 8.04 25.34 3.70
C GLU A 259 9.47 25.55 3.14
N GLY A 260 10.42 24.74 3.61
CA GLY A 260 11.84 24.81 3.19
C GLY A 260 12.63 26.03 3.70
N SER A 261 11.97 27.02 4.30
CA SER A 261 12.58 28.26 4.80
C SER A 261 12.90 28.18 6.29
N ILE A 262 14.00 28.81 6.73
CA ILE A 262 14.38 28.87 8.15
C ILE A 262 13.41 29.77 8.89
N GLN A 263 12.74 29.22 9.90
CA GLN A 263 11.79 29.90 10.78
C GLN A 263 12.45 30.33 12.11
N SER A 264 13.44 29.59 12.60
CA SER A 264 14.20 29.90 13.80
C SER A 264 15.51 29.12 13.85
N SER A 265 16.46 29.57 14.67
CA SER A 265 17.71 28.85 14.94
C SER A 265 18.11 28.97 16.41
N TYR A 266 18.71 27.90 16.93
CA TYR A 266 19.33 27.81 18.23
C TYR A 266 20.81 27.45 18.04
N ILE A 267 21.70 28.17 18.73
CA ILE A 267 23.15 27.99 18.65
C ILE A 267 23.70 28.00 20.07
N THR A 268 24.53 27.03 20.42
CA THR A 268 25.16 26.93 21.76
C THR A 268 26.53 26.26 21.69
N ASN A 269 27.36 26.50 22.71
CA ASN A 269 28.62 25.80 22.92
C ASN A 269 28.49 24.85 24.11
N LEU A 270 28.96 23.60 23.95
CA LEU A 270 29.10 22.61 25.00
C LEU A 270 30.59 22.47 25.34
N SER A 271 30.94 22.46 26.63
CA SER A 271 32.36 22.45 27.00
C SER A 271 32.99 21.05 26.95
N LYS A 272 34.24 20.98 26.51
CA LYS A 272 35.09 19.78 26.60
C LYS A 272 35.34 19.26 28.02
N SER A 273 35.06 20.08 29.03
CA SER A 273 35.18 19.71 30.44
C SER A 273 33.95 19.01 31.01
N SER A 274 32.86 18.90 30.25
CA SER A 274 31.65 18.20 30.65
C SER A 274 31.84 16.68 30.69
N SER A 275 31.35 16.05 31.76
CA SER A 275 31.27 14.59 31.89
C SER A 275 30.14 14.01 31.04
N TYR A 276 30.35 12.82 30.48
CA TYR A 276 29.32 12.07 29.75
C TYR A 276 28.56 11.09 30.69
N PRO A 277 27.26 10.86 30.51
CA PRO A 277 26.40 11.46 29.49
C PRO A 277 26.10 12.94 29.75
N LEU A 278 26.26 13.77 28.72
CA LEU A 278 25.97 15.20 28.76
C LEU A 278 24.54 15.44 28.27
N HIS A 279 23.69 15.99 29.13
CA HIS A 279 22.32 16.37 28.78
C HIS A 279 22.20 17.89 28.67
N HIS A 280 21.90 18.39 27.47
CA HIS A 280 21.72 19.81 27.18
C HIS A 280 20.26 20.11 26.83
N GLN A 281 19.64 21.04 27.55
CA GLN A 281 18.26 21.46 27.32
C GLN A 281 18.21 22.82 26.62
N PHE A 282 17.24 22.99 25.73
CA PHE A 282 17.02 24.22 24.99
C PHE A 282 15.54 24.41 24.63
N GLU A 283 15.18 25.65 24.30
CA GLU A 283 13.80 26.01 23.97
C GLU A 283 13.74 26.76 22.63
N LEU A 284 12.92 26.23 21.72
CA LEU A 284 12.53 26.90 20.49
C LEU A 284 11.00 26.96 20.45
N LYS A 285 10.45 28.18 20.51
CA LYS A 285 8.99 28.42 20.50
C LYS A 285 8.27 27.75 19.32
N VAL A 286 8.96 27.61 18.19
CA VAL A 286 8.42 26.99 16.98
C VAL A 286 8.26 25.47 17.10
N PHE A 287 9.04 24.81 17.95
CA PHE A 287 8.86 23.40 18.32
C PHE A 287 7.78 23.24 19.39
N GLN A 288 7.80 24.09 20.44
CA GLN A 288 6.74 24.13 21.48
C GLN A 288 5.35 24.31 20.87
N ASN A 289 5.22 25.23 19.90
CA ASN A 289 3.98 25.54 19.19
C ASN A 289 3.70 24.61 18.00
N GLN A 290 4.55 23.60 17.74
CA GLN A 290 4.47 22.66 16.61
C GLN A 290 4.34 23.34 15.23
N SER A 291 4.84 24.57 15.08
CA SER A 291 4.64 25.41 13.89
C SER A 291 5.70 25.22 12.81
N SER A 292 6.77 24.45 13.08
CA SER A 292 7.75 24.01 12.07
C SER A 292 7.35 22.72 11.35
N THR A 293 7.77 22.54 10.10
CA THR A 293 7.57 21.34 9.26
C THR A 293 8.80 20.42 9.27
N ALA A 294 9.98 20.93 9.62
CA ALA A 294 11.23 20.19 9.68
C ALA A 294 12.27 20.85 10.60
N TYR A 295 13.37 20.14 10.87
CA TYR A 295 14.56 20.66 11.54
C TYR A 295 15.85 20.11 10.94
N THR A 296 16.95 20.85 11.03
CA THR A 296 18.32 20.30 10.96
C THR A 296 19.05 20.49 12.28
N MET A 297 20.02 19.62 12.55
CA MET A 297 21.04 19.78 13.59
C MET A 297 22.43 19.54 12.98
N GLU A 298 23.35 20.45 13.27
CA GLU A 298 24.78 20.37 12.98
C GLU A 298 25.55 20.43 14.31
N ILE A 299 26.56 19.59 14.49
CA ILE A 299 27.50 19.68 15.62
C ILE A 299 28.93 19.73 15.09
N TYR A 300 29.69 20.74 15.51
CA TYR A 300 31.09 20.94 15.12
C TYR A 300 32.02 20.79 16.33
N ALA A 301 33.17 20.13 16.13
CA ALA A 301 34.33 20.27 17.02
C ALA A 301 34.99 21.63 16.78
N LEU A 302 35.18 22.43 17.83
CA LEU A 302 35.99 23.64 17.80
C LEU A 302 37.46 23.27 18.02
N GLY A 303 38.33 23.64 17.08
CA GLY A 303 39.77 23.44 17.19
C GLY A 303 40.43 24.34 18.24
N PRO A 304 41.74 24.11 18.52
CA PRO A 304 42.49 24.95 19.45
C PRO A 304 42.37 26.43 19.06
N ASN A 305 42.11 27.29 20.05
CA ASN A 305 41.92 28.74 19.88
C ASN A 305 40.80 29.16 18.90
N GLY A 306 39.98 28.24 18.39
CA GLY A 306 38.85 28.53 17.50
C GLY A 306 39.19 28.77 16.03
N GLU A 307 40.43 28.50 15.59
CA GLU A 307 40.88 28.81 14.21
C GLU A 307 40.19 27.96 13.13
N HIS A 308 39.95 26.68 13.42
CA HIS A 308 39.30 25.74 12.51
C HIS A 308 38.23 24.92 13.24
N SER A 309 37.08 24.72 12.61
CA SER A 309 35.97 23.93 13.16
C SER A 309 35.63 22.78 12.21
N SER A 310 35.41 21.57 12.76
CA SER A 310 35.19 20.35 11.99
C SER A 310 33.78 19.81 12.24
N LEU A 311 32.99 19.60 11.18
CA LEU A 311 31.64 19.03 11.29
C LEU A 311 31.74 17.56 11.73
N LEU A 312 31.07 17.20 12.83
CA LEU A 312 31.01 15.85 13.40
C LEU A 312 29.67 15.17 13.11
N LEU A 313 28.58 15.94 13.15
CA LEU A 313 27.22 15.44 12.97
C LEU A 313 26.40 16.39 12.12
N GLN A 314 25.64 15.83 11.19
CA GLN A 314 24.65 16.54 10.37
C GLN A 314 23.42 15.66 10.14
N THR A 315 22.32 16.01 10.79
CA THR A 315 21.03 15.31 10.66
C THR A 315 19.89 16.30 10.46
N GLY A 316 18.76 15.83 9.96
CA GLY A 316 17.58 16.66 9.86
C GLY A 316 16.40 15.90 9.28
N ASN A 317 15.21 16.15 9.82
CA ASN A 317 14.02 15.40 9.49
C ASN A 317 12.77 16.28 9.42
N HIS A 318 11.76 15.80 8.68
CA HIS A 318 10.42 16.37 8.74
C HIS A 318 9.71 15.99 10.05
N PHE A 319 8.96 16.93 10.61
CA PHE A 319 8.04 16.63 11.71
C PHE A 319 6.77 15.97 11.15
N MET A 320 6.46 14.76 11.62
CA MET A 320 5.18 14.11 11.37
C MET A 320 4.07 14.87 12.11
N ARG A 321 3.38 15.79 11.41
CA ARG A 321 2.31 16.63 11.96
C ARG A 321 1.00 15.87 12.16
N GLN A 322 0.67 14.95 11.26
CA GLN A 322 -0.55 14.16 11.29
C GLN A 322 -0.33 12.84 10.57
N MET A 323 -0.62 11.70 11.21
CA MET A 323 -0.73 10.41 10.52
C MET A 323 -2.19 10.21 10.15
N ASN A 324 -2.54 10.55 8.90
CA ASN A 324 -3.85 10.23 8.35
C ASN A 324 -3.89 8.75 7.97
N TYR A 325 -4.22 7.89 8.94
CA TYR A 325 -4.57 6.50 8.71
C TYR A 325 -5.91 6.41 7.97
N ASN A 326 -5.87 6.51 6.65
CA ASN A 326 -7.00 6.15 5.81
C ASN A 326 -6.98 4.64 5.56
N LEU A 327 -7.33 3.87 6.60
CA LEU A 327 -7.47 2.41 6.56
C LEU A 327 -8.75 2.02 5.77
N GLN A 328 -8.75 2.29 4.46
CA GLN A 328 -9.64 1.60 3.53
C GLN A 328 -9.04 0.22 3.24
N LEU A 329 -9.26 -0.71 4.17
CA LEU A 329 -8.94 -2.12 3.97
C LEU A 329 -10.02 -2.73 3.05
N VAL A 330 -9.92 -2.43 1.76
CA VAL A 330 -10.74 -3.05 0.73
C VAL A 330 -10.17 -4.45 0.48
N GLU A 331 -10.81 -5.46 1.07
CA GLU A 331 -10.55 -6.84 0.70
C GLU A 331 -10.78 -7.04 -0.81
N PRO A 332 -9.92 -7.82 -1.50
CA PRO A 332 -10.02 -8.00 -2.94
C PRO A 332 -11.26 -8.81 -3.36
N ILE A 333 -12.35 -8.10 -3.65
CA ILE A 333 -13.61 -8.68 -4.13
C ILE A 333 -13.38 -9.42 -5.46
N ARG A 334 -13.87 -10.66 -5.53
CA ARG A 334 -13.78 -11.51 -6.73
C ARG A 334 -14.95 -11.25 -7.67
N ALA A 335 -14.70 -10.58 -8.79
CA ALA A 335 -15.68 -10.45 -9.87
C ALA A 335 -15.87 -11.81 -10.58
N TYR A 336 -16.99 -12.49 -10.32
CA TYR A 336 -17.28 -13.82 -10.87
C TYR A 336 -17.76 -13.84 -12.35
N GLU A 337 -17.95 -12.69 -13.01
CA GLU A 337 -18.10 -12.68 -14.47
C GLU A 337 -16.75 -12.91 -15.16
N GLN A 338 -16.74 -13.91 -16.07
CA GLN A 338 -15.57 -14.32 -16.85
C GLN A 338 -15.12 -13.22 -17.83
N PHE A 339 -14.20 -12.36 -17.38
CA PHE A 339 -13.46 -11.44 -18.27
C PHE A 339 -12.35 -12.18 -19.03
N SER A 340 -12.77 -13.06 -19.95
CA SER A 340 -11.93 -13.94 -20.75
C SER A 340 -10.90 -13.24 -21.64
N TRP A 341 -11.03 -11.91 -21.81
CA TRP A 341 -10.07 -11.08 -22.53
C TRP A 341 -8.67 -11.10 -21.89
N LEU A 342 -8.56 -11.18 -20.56
CA LEU A 342 -7.27 -11.35 -19.86
C LEU A 342 -6.71 -12.77 -19.93
N ASP A 343 -7.56 -13.79 -20.09
CA ASP A 343 -7.15 -15.20 -20.09
C ASP A 343 -6.42 -15.62 -21.40
N LYS A 344 -6.55 -14.83 -22.47
CA LYS A 344 -6.11 -15.16 -23.84
C LYS A 344 -4.58 -15.35 -23.93
N LYS A 345 -4.15 -16.60 -24.12
CA LYS A 345 -2.74 -17.05 -24.25
C LYS A 345 -1.88 -16.97 -22.97
N VAL A 346 -2.46 -16.76 -21.79
CA VAL A 346 -1.68 -16.73 -20.53
C VAL A 346 -1.16 -18.14 -20.15
N PRO A 347 0.14 -18.33 -19.86
CA PRO A 347 0.71 -19.62 -19.48
C PRO A 347 0.14 -20.16 -18.16
N LYS A 348 -0.05 -21.48 -18.05
CA LYS A 348 -0.61 -22.14 -16.85
C LYS A 348 0.12 -21.80 -15.53
N ARG A 349 1.42 -21.49 -15.59
CA ARG A 349 2.24 -21.10 -14.42
C ARG A 349 1.90 -19.71 -13.86
N GLU A 350 1.40 -18.80 -14.69
CA GLU A 350 1.07 -17.42 -14.30
C GLU A 350 -0.39 -17.28 -13.83
N LYS A 351 -1.13 -18.40 -13.68
CA LYS A 351 -2.53 -18.40 -13.22
C LYS A 351 -2.73 -17.62 -11.93
N VAL A 352 -1.79 -17.67 -10.99
CA VAL A 352 -1.88 -16.90 -9.73
C VAL A 352 -1.92 -15.39 -9.99
N LYS A 353 -1.09 -14.88 -10.93
CA LYS A 353 -1.13 -13.46 -11.34
C LYS A 353 -2.40 -13.13 -12.12
N LEU A 354 -2.91 -14.04 -12.94
CA LEU A 354 -4.17 -13.88 -13.66
C LEU A 354 -5.37 -13.78 -12.71
N GLU A 355 -5.44 -14.62 -11.67
CA GLU A 355 -6.50 -14.56 -10.66
C GLU A 355 -6.34 -13.34 -9.72
N ALA A 356 -5.12 -12.94 -9.38
CA ALA A 356 -4.88 -11.65 -8.72
C ALA A 356 -5.23 -10.45 -9.64
N ALA A 357 -5.04 -10.58 -10.95
CA ALA A 357 -5.41 -9.56 -11.91
C ALA A 357 -6.93 -9.44 -12.14
N LYS A 358 -7.72 -10.45 -11.75
CA LYS A 358 -9.19 -10.40 -11.70
C LYS A 358 -9.72 -9.69 -10.45
N GLN A 359 -8.87 -9.44 -9.45
CA GLN A 359 -9.22 -8.78 -8.20
C GLN A 359 -9.08 -7.25 -8.26
N VAL A 360 -9.94 -6.58 -7.49
CA VAL A 360 -9.90 -5.13 -7.24
C VAL A 360 -9.00 -4.87 -6.02
N GLY A 361 -8.19 -3.81 -6.04
CA GLY A 361 -7.39 -3.40 -4.87
C GLY A 361 -6.85 -1.99 -5.05
N ARG A 362 -6.76 -1.22 -3.95
CA ARG A 362 -6.47 0.23 -3.93
C ARG A 362 -5.35 0.52 -2.91
N ALA A 363 -4.37 1.38 -3.23
CA ALA A 363 -3.33 1.80 -2.27
C ALA A 363 -2.67 3.16 -2.62
N ILE A 364 -1.91 3.71 -1.65
CA ILE A 364 -1.46 5.12 -1.58
C ILE A 364 0.01 5.31 -2.02
N ARG A 365 0.37 6.52 -2.49
CA ARG A 365 1.69 6.91 -3.03
C ARG A 365 2.60 7.64 -2.02
N PRO A 366 3.93 7.51 -2.15
CA PRO A 366 4.91 8.55 -1.80
C PRO A 366 5.48 9.25 -3.06
N SER A 367 6.03 10.46 -2.91
CA SER A 367 6.72 11.20 -3.99
C SER A 367 7.90 12.04 -3.47
N ARG A 368 8.93 12.22 -4.31
CA ARG A 368 10.06 13.17 -4.13
C ARG A 368 10.60 13.59 -5.51
N SER A 369 11.27 14.74 -5.58
CA SER A 369 12.01 15.25 -6.74
C SER A 369 13.37 15.82 -6.32
N GLN A 370 14.28 16.05 -7.28
CA GLN A 370 15.68 16.43 -7.05
C GLN A 370 16.17 17.44 -8.11
N MET A 371 17.13 18.31 -7.77
CA MET A 371 17.83 19.21 -8.72
C MET A 371 19.31 19.44 -8.33
N SER A 372 20.10 20.12 -9.18
CA SER A 372 21.59 20.17 -9.16
C SER A 372 22.13 21.42 -9.92
N ASP A 373 23.43 21.72 -10.13
CA ASP A 373 24.70 20.99 -9.88
C ASP A 373 25.96 21.94 -9.89
N TYR A 374 27.16 21.49 -9.48
CA TYR A 374 28.44 22.25 -9.59
C TYR A 374 29.72 21.43 -9.91
N THR A 375 30.68 22.02 -10.65
CA THR A 375 31.92 21.38 -11.15
C THR A 375 33.21 21.97 -10.55
N ALA A 376 34.06 21.15 -9.90
CA ALA A 376 35.53 21.33 -9.81
C ALA A 376 36.20 20.19 -9.01
N ASP A 377 36.33 18.98 -9.55
CA ASP A 377 37.18 17.90 -8.99
C ASP A 377 37.22 16.71 -9.96
N PRO A 378 38.35 16.00 -10.22
CA PRO A 378 38.39 14.92 -11.24
C PRO A 378 37.45 13.73 -10.99
N TRP A 379 37.22 13.41 -9.71
CA TRP A 379 36.28 12.35 -9.31
C TRP A 379 34.80 12.77 -9.50
N VAL A 380 34.49 14.06 -9.61
CA VAL A 380 33.10 14.55 -9.80
C VAL A 380 32.56 14.21 -11.19
N PRO A 381 33.25 14.49 -12.32
CA PRO A 381 32.90 13.96 -13.64
C PRO A 381 32.83 12.43 -13.66
N LEU A 382 33.77 11.72 -13.03
CA LEU A 382 33.76 10.25 -12.99
C LEU A 382 32.48 9.72 -12.32
N ASN A 383 32.11 10.30 -11.17
CA ASN A 383 30.90 9.95 -10.47
C ASN A 383 29.64 10.34 -11.26
N ARG A 384 29.60 11.50 -11.94
CA ARG A 384 28.50 11.84 -12.85
C ARG A 384 28.38 10.84 -14.00
N LEU A 385 29.50 10.49 -14.65
CA LEU A 385 29.51 9.58 -15.80
C LEU A 385 28.96 8.19 -15.44
N ILE A 386 29.33 7.61 -14.29
CA ILE A 386 28.71 6.34 -13.87
C ILE A 386 27.23 6.53 -13.52
N GLN A 387 26.84 7.63 -12.88
CA GLN A 387 25.43 7.89 -12.56
C GLN A 387 24.58 8.04 -13.81
N ASP A 388 25.06 8.78 -14.80
CA ASP A 388 24.33 8.99 -16.05
C ASP A 388 24.33 7.72 -16.91
N ARG A 389 25.39 6.90 -16.86
CA ARG A 389 25.40 5.56 -17.46
C ARG A 389 24.40 4.63 -16.77
N VAL A 390 24.35 4.60 -15.43
CA VAL A 390 23.36 3.82 -14.67
C VAL A 390 21.95 4.33 -14.92
N ARG A 391 21.72 5.64 -15.02
CA ARG A 391 20.41 6.20 -15.41
C ARG A 391 19.99 5.85 -16.83
N GLN A 392 20.92 5.62 -17.75
CA GLN A 392 20.65 5.13 -19.10
C GLN A 392 20.35 3.62 -19.13
N LEU A 393 21.06 2.83 -18.31
CA LEU A 393 20.91 1.37 -18.24
C LEU A 393 19.78 0.91 -17.31
N CYS A 394 19.47 1.69 -16.28
CA CYS A 394 18.43 1.44 -15.28
C CYS A 394 17.53 2.69 -15.17
N PRO A 395 16.85 3.12 -16.25
CA PRO A 395 16.05 4.34 -16.24
C PRO A 395 14.88 4.26 -15.27
N ASN A 396 14.48 5.41 -14.72
CA ASN A 396 13.21 5.53 -14.02
C ASN A 396 12.07 5.07 -14.95
N LYS A 397 11.13 4.28 -14.41
CA LYS A 397 9.97 3.81 -15.18
C LYS A 397 9.22 5.02 -15.75
N SER A 398 9.11 5.07 -17.07
CA SER A 398 8.30 6.07 -17.76
C SER A 398 6.81 5.82 -17.51
N ASP A 399 6.01 6.88 -17.46
CA ASP A 399 4.55 6.76 -17.57
C ASP A 399 4.11 6.34 -18.98
N GLY A 400 5.00 6.39 -19.98
CA GLY A 400 4.82 5.73 -21.28
C GLY A 400 5.22 4.26 -21.25
N ARG A 401 4.55 3.43 -22.07
CA ARG A 401 4.77 1.97 -22.08
C ARG A 401 4.51 1.34 -23.44
N PHE A 402 5.32 0.34 -23.78
CA PHE A 402 5.15 -0.49 -24.97
C PHE A 402 4.67 -1.88 -24.55
N PHE A 403 3.57 -2.33 -25.17
CA PHE A 403 2.94 -3.62 -24.93
C PHE A 403 3.10 -4.49 -26.19
N PRO A 404 3.99 -5.51 -26.18
CA PRO A 404 4.22 -6.37 -27.34
C PRO A 404 2.97 -7.14 -27.78
N THR A 405 2.99 -7.84 -28.91
CA THR A 405 1.93 -8.81 -29.21
C THR A 405 1.93 -9.96 -28.20
N LEU A 406 0.78 -10.61 -27.98
CA LEU A 406 0.62 -11.72 -27.04
C LEU A 406 1.58 -12.89 -27.31
N ASN A 407 2.03 -13.09 -28.55
CA ASN A 407 3.05 -14.08 -28.88
C ASN A 407 4.42 -13.68 -28.31
N ASN A 408 4.80 -12.41 -28.48
CA ASN A 408 6.12 -11.90 -28.14
C ASN A 408 6.27 -11.63 -26.64
N SER A 409 5.17 -11.44 -25.90
CA SER A 409 5.15 -11.31 -24.43
C SER A 409 4.78 -12.60 -23.69
N ASN A 410 4.68 -13.74 -24.38
CA ASN A 410 4.24 -15.01 -23.80
C ASN A 410 2.92 -14.87 -23.01
N GLY A 411 1.95 -14.14 -23.59
CA GLY A 411 0.62 -13.87 -23.02
C GLY A 411 0.51 -12.68 -22.06
N MET A 412 1.62 -12.06 -21.63
CA MET A 412 1.60 -11.11 -20.51
C MET A 412 1.13 -9.69 -20.83
N SER A 413 1.19 -9.22 -22.09
CA SER A 413 0.97 -7.81 -22.45
C SER A 413 -0.33 -7.19 -21.92
N ARG A 414 -1.41 -7.97 -21.82
CA ARG A 414 -2.72 -7.49 -21.36
C ARG A 414 -2.80 -7.31 -19.85
N LEU A 415 -2.11 -8.16 -19.10
CA LEU A 415 -1.94 -8.00 -17.65
C LEU A 415 -1.12 -6.74 -17.37
N GLU A 416 -0.03 -6.54 -18.12
CA GLU A 416 0.79 -5.34 -18.03
C GLU A 416 0.04 -4.05 -18.39
N LEU A 417 -0.83 -4.08 -19.40
CA LEU A 417 -1.69 -2.95 -19.79
C LEU A 417 -2.72 -2.65 -18.70
N LYS A 418 -3.33 -3.68 -18.10
CA LYS A 418 -4.24 -3.55 -16.96
C LYS A 418 -3.54 -2.92 -15.76
N ASP A 419 -2.32 -3.37 -15.43
CA ASP A 419 -1.53 -2.81 -14.32
C ASP A 419 -1.08 -1.36 -14.59
N TRP A 420 -0.79 -1.02 -15.85
CA TRP A 420 -0.49 0.36 -16.24
C TRP A 420 -1.72 1.27 -16.13
N LEU A 421 -2.87 0.88 -16.72
CA LEU A 421 -4.13 1.63 -16.60
C LEU A 421 -4.54 1.84 -15.14
N LYS A 422 -4.42 0.78 -14.33
CA LYS A 422 -4.65 0.83 -12.89
C LYS A 422 -3.76 1.90 -12.25
N SER A 423 -2.46 1.86 -12.52
CA SER A 423 -1.52 2.85 -11.99
C SER A 423 -1.94 4.27 -12.35
N ILE A 424 -2.32 4.54 -13.62
CA ILE A 424 -2.77 5.86 -14.08
C ILE A 424 -4.02 6.34 -13.32
N PHE A 425 -5.05 5.52 -13.18
CA PHE A 425 -6.27 5.91 -12.45
C PHE A 425 -6.01 6.10 -10.94
N GLU A 426 -5.14 5.28 -10.34
CA GLU A 426 -4.69 5.45 -8.94
C GLU A 426 -3.88 6.75 -8.72
N GLN A 427 -3.14 7.24 -9.73
CA GLN A 427 -2.46 8.54 -9.64
C GLN A 427 -3.43 9.71 -9.45
N HIS A 428 -4.68 9.54 -9.90
CA HIS A 428 -5.64 10.60 -10.19
C HIS A 428 -7.05 10.24 -9.69
N HIS A 429 -7.14 9.68 -8.48
CA HIS A 429 -8.34 9.07 -7.90
C HIS A 429 -9.56 10.00 -7.70
N ASP A 430 -9.37 11.32 -7.69
CA ASP A 430 -10.36 12.40 -7.54
C ASP A 430 -10.50 13.25 -8.83
N ALA A 431 -9.92 12.79 -9.93
CA ALA A 431 -9.85 13.51 -11.19
C ALA A 431 -11.08 13.32 -12.09
N LYS A 432 -11.18 14.19 -13.09
CA LYS A 432 -12.02 14.06 -14.28
C LYS A 432 -11.18 13.40 -15.38
N ILE A 433 -11.51 12.16 -15.71
CA ILE A 433 -10.77 11.33 -16.65
C ILE A 433 -11.59 11.15 -17.93
N ALA A 434 -11.14 11.76 -19.02
CA ALA A 434 -11.72 11.58 -20.35
C ALA A 434 -10.96 10.48 -21.12
N TRP A 435 -11.65 9.41 -21.50
CA TRP A 435 -11.10 8.35 -22.37
C TRP A 435 -11.73 8.47 -23.75
N ILE A 436 -10.93 8.94 -24.70
CA ILE A 436 -11.29 9.14 -26.09
C ILE A 436 -10.83 7.93 -26.89
N ASP A 437 -11.76 7.20 -27.51
CA ASP A 437 -11.47 6.13 -28.47
C ASP A 437 -12.62 6.01 -29.49
N PRO A 438 -12.39 6.19 -30.80
CA PRO A 438 -13.45 6.10 -31.81
C PRO A 438 -14.18 4.75 -31.85
N TYR A 439 -13.53 3.67 -31.37
CA TYR A 439 -13.99 2.28 -31.46
C TYR A 439 -14.24 1.64 -30.09
N MET A 440 -14.61 2.42 -29.07
CA MET A 440 -14.86 1.91 -27.72
C MET A 440 -15.96 0.82 -27.70
N GLU A 441 -15.77 -0.22 -26.89
CA GLU A 441 -16.67 -1.37 -26.69
C GLU A 441 -16.50 -1.93 -25.27
N ASP A 442 -17.21 -3.02 -24.97
CA ASP A 442 -17.23 -3.83 -23.75
C ASP A 442 -15.89 -3.92 -22.98
N VAL A 443 -14.77 -4.23 -23.64
CA VAL A 443 -13.45 -4.38 -22.99
C VAL A 443 -13.01 -3.11 -22.26
N GLY A 444 -13.21 -1.93 -22.85
CA GLY A 444 -12.81 -0.66 -22.26
C GLY A 444 -13.73 -0.25 -21.10
N ILE A 445 -15.04 -0.50 -21.26
CA ILE A 445 -16.03 -0.36 -20.18
C ILE A 445 -15.67 -1.25 -18.99
N GLU A 446 -15.35 -2.51 -19.23
CA GLU A 446 -15.09 -3.50 -18.18
C GLU A 446 -13.75 -3.25 -17.47
N LEU A 447 -12.73 -2.78 -18.19
CA LEU A 447 -11.50 -2.28 -17.58
C LEU A 447 -11.77 -1.04 -16.72
N LEU A 448 -12.62 -0.11 -17.18
CA LEU A 448 -12.99 1.06 -16.38
C LEU A 448 -13.74 0.67 -15.11
N ASN A 449 -14.69 -0.26 -15.20
CA ASN A 449 -15.47 -0.79 -14.07
C ASN A 449 -14.56 -1.42 -13.00
N ARG A 450 -13.57 -2.22 -13.42
CA ARG A 450 -12.67 -2.95 -12.52
C ARG A 450 -11.55 -2.10 -11.92
N LEU A 451 -11.13 -1.03 -12.60
CA LEU A 451 -9.96 -0.22 -12.23
C LEU A 451 -10.30 1.19 -11.75
N GLY A 452 -11.51 1.67 -12.03
CA GLY A 452 -11.96 3.02 -11.71
C GLY A 452 -12.15 3.27 -10.21
N THR A 453 -11.98 4.53 -9.80
CA THR A 453 -12.23 4.97 -8.44
C THR A 453 -13.64 5.57 -8.34
N ALA A 454 -14.36 5.28 -7.25
CA ALA A 454 -15.72 5.80 -7.06
C ALA A 454 -15.78 7.33 -6.87
N SER A 455 -14.64 7.96 -6.60
CA SER A 455 -14.48 9.41 -6.42
C SER A 455 -14.09 10.18 -7.69
N ALA A 456 -13.80 9.49 -8.79
CA ALA A 456 -13.44 10.11 -10.06
C ALA A 456 -14.64 10.16 -11.02
N ASP A 457 -14.71 11.25 -11.79
CA ASP A 457 -15.66 11.43 -12.89
C ASP A 457 -15.04 10.87 -14.18
N TYR A 458 -15.75 9.98 -14.86
CA TYR A 458 -15.27 9.37 -16.11
C TYR A 458 -16.14 9.76 -17.29
N LEU A 459 -15.51 10.24 -18.36
CA LEU A 459 -16.15 10.56 -19.62
C LEU A 459 -15.54 9.72 -20.74
N ILE A 460 -16.32 8.81 -21.31
CA ILE A 460 -15.93 8.11 -22.54
C ILE A 460 -16.45 8.92 -23.73
N ILE A 461 -15.56 9.20 -24.70
CA ILE A 461 -15.92 9.84 -25.96
C ILE A 461 -15.63 8.85 -27.09
N THR A 462 -16.67 8.44 -27.81
CA THR A 462 -16.60 7.43 -28.87
C THR A 462 -17.46 7.86 -30.08
N THR A 463 -17.31 7.19 -31.22
CA THR A 463 -18.24 7.34 -32.34
C THR A 463 -19.39 6.33 -32.28
N GLU A 464 -20.41 6.47 -33.12
CA GLU A 464 -21.46 5.44 -33.37
C GLU A 464 -21.08 4.45 -34.49
N LYS A 465 -19.85 4.53 -35.02
CA LYS A 465 -19.39 3.74 -36.17
C LYS A 465 -19.50 2.23 -35.94
N THR A 466 -20.10 1.51 -36.90
CA THR A 466 -20.04 0.05 -36.97
C THR A 466 -18.60 -0.40 -37.25
N SER A 467 -18.12 -1.41 -36.52
CA SER A 467 -16.81 -2.00 -36.81
C SER A 467 -16.81 -2.72 -38.17
N ASN A 468 -15.62 -2.96 -38.74
CA ASN A 468 -15.51 -3.75 -39.97
C ASN A 468 -16.05 -5.19 -39.80
N ASP A 469 -16.13 -5.69 -38.57
CA ASP A 469 -16.78 -6.96 -38.25
C ASP A 469 -18.31 -6.81 -38.24
N ASP A 470 -18.85 -5.72 -37.69
CA ASP A 470 -20.30 -5.42 -37.67
C ASP A 470 -20.89 -5.32 -39.09
N SER A 471 -20.13 -4.82 -40.08
CA SER A 471 -20.58 -4.80 -41.48
C SER A 471 -20.76 -6.19 -42.13
N THR A 472 -20.38 -7.26 -41.43
CA THR A 472 -20.55 -8.66 -41.88
C THR A 472 -21.56 -9.46 -41.04
N LYS A 473 -22.18 -8.84 -40.02
CA LYS A 473 -23.16 -9.51 -39.14
C LYS A 473 -24.54 -9.60 -39.80
N GLU A 474 -25.20 -10.74 -39.61
CA GLU A 474 -26.61 -10.93 -39.99
C GLU A 474 -27.56 -10.09 -39.12
N SER A 475 -28.73 -9.73 -39.64
CA SER A 475 -29.71 -8.89 -38.95
C SER A 475 -30.21 -9.55 -37.66
N GLY A 476 -29.83 -8.99 -36.51
CA GLY A 476 -30.22 -9.48 -35.18
C GLY A 476 -29.05 -9.73 -34.21
N GLN A 477 -27.80 -9.67 -34.66
CA GLN A 477 -26.66 -9.65 -33.74
C GLN A 477 -26.42 -8.24 -33.15
N PRO A 478 -25.98 -8.12 -31.89
CA PRO A 478 -25.71 -6.82 -31.26
C PRO A 478 -24.52 -6.11 -31.94
N THR A 479 -24.67 -4.79 -32.11
CA THR A 479 -23.61 -3.91 -32.59
C THR A 479 -22.59 -3.62 -31.49
N ARG A 480 -21.43 -3.05 -31.85
CA ARG A 480 -20.46 -2.51 -30.89
C ARG A 480 -21.09 -1.59 -29.82
N VAL A 481 -22.03 -0.74 -30.20
CA VAL A 481 -22.70 0.19 -29.27
C VAL A 481 -23.67 -0.57 -28.36
N ASP A 482 -24.37 -1.58 -28.86
CA ASP A 482 -25.22 -2.44 -28.03
C ASP A 482 -24.40 -3.24 -27.01
N ASN A 483 -23.24 -3.78 -27.42
CA ASN A 483 -22.31 -4.47 -26.51
C ASN A 483 -21.79 -3.53 -25.41
N LEU A 484 -21.44 -2.28 -25.76
CA LEU A 484 -21.04 -1.23 -24.83
C LEU A 484 -22.16 -0.96 -23.80
N LEU A 485 -23.38 -0.70 -24.27
CA LEU A 485 -24.53 -0.39 -23.41
C LEU A 485 -24.97 -1.60 -22.56
N ALA A 486 -24.86 -2.82 -23.09
CA ALA A 486 -25.12 -4.06 -22.35
C ALA A 486 -24.13 -4.22 -21.18
N ARG A 487 -22.85 -3.88 -21.35
CA ARG A 487 -21.90 -3.85 -20.24
C ARG A 487 -22.19 -2.74 -19.24
N CYS A 488 -22.44 -1.50 -19.70
CA CYS A 488 -22.78 -0.39 -18.81
C CYS A 488 -24.04 -0.66 -17.96
N SER A 489 -25.04 -1.36 -18.50
CA SER A 489 -26.25 -1.75 -17.77
C SER A 489 -26.05 -2.97 -16.85
N GLY A 490 -25.13 -3.88 -17.18
CA GLY A 490 -24.72 -4.99 -16.32
C GLY A 490 -24.11 -4.56 -14.97
N TRP A 491 -23.59 -3.33 -14.88
CA TRP A 491 -23.04 -2.76 -13.64
C TRP A 491 -24.06 -2.70 -12.48
N ASN A 492 -25.36 -2.71 -12.79
CA ASN A 492 -26.43 -2.68 -11.78
C ASN A 492 -26.75 -4.04 -11.15
N ASN A 493 -26.22 -5.15 -11.67
CA ASN A 493 -26.61 -6.51 -11.26
C ASN A 493 -25.69 -7.14 -10.19
N GLY A 494 -24.71 -6.41 -9.64
CA GLY A 494 -23.98 -6.89 -8.47
C GLY A 494 -22.77 -6.06 -8.03
N TYR A 495 -22.64 -5.92 -6.71
CA TYR A 495 -21.40 -5.76 -5.93
C TYR A 495 -20.44 -4.58 -6.19
N PHE A 496 -20.54 -3.80 -7.27
CA PHE A 496 -19.61 -2.69 -7.54
C PHE A 496 -20.26 -1.33 -7.28
N GLY A 497 -19.64 -0.53 -6.41
CA GLY A 497 -20.02 0.87 -6.23
C GLY A 497 -19.82 1.64 -7.54
N SER A 498 -20.92 2.09 -8.14
CA SER A 498 -20.97 2.60 -9.51
C SER A 498 -19.98 3.73 -9.74
N VAL A 499 -19.04 3.52 -10.67
CA VAL A 499 -18.18 4.58 -11.21
C VAL A 499 -19.07 5.68 -11.84
N HIS A 500 -18.71 6.96 -11.67
CA HIS A 500 -19.41 8.08 -12.27
C HIS A 500 -19.10 8.18 -13.77
N LEU A 501 -19.62 7.25 -14.58
CA LEU A 501 -19.41 7.16 -16.01
C LEU A 501 -20.50 7.90 -16.81
N LYS A 502 -20.05 8.75 -17.73
CA LYS A 502 -20.82 9.26 -18.88
C LYS A 502 -20.20 8.76 -20.19
N VAL A 503 -21.03 8.36 -21.13
CA VAL A 503 -20.60 7.97 -22.49
C VAL A 503 -21.24 8.91 -23.50
N LEU A 504 -20.39 9.67 -24.18
CA LEU A 504 -20.73 10.62 -25.24
C LEU A 504 -20.42 10.01 -26.61
N ALA A 505 -21.44 9.87 -27.44
CA ALA A 505 -21.30 9.54 -28.85
C ALA A 505 -21.15 10.82 -29.67
N VAL A 506 -20.11 10.89 -30.52
CA VAL A 506 -19.83 12.01 -31.44
C VAL A 506 -19.78 11.54 -32.90
N PRO A 507 -19.99 12.42 -33.90
CA PRO A 507 -19.90 12.04 -35.31
C PRO A 507 -18.52 11.51 -35.72
N GLU A 508 -18.46 10.52 -36.61
CA GLU A 508 -17.21 9.90 -37.08
C GLU A 508 -16.20 10.94 -37.62
N SER A 509 -16.67 11.96 -38.33
CA SER A 509 -15.83 13.03 -38.91
C SER A 509 -15.15 13.94 -37.87
N LYS A 510 -15.38 13.73 -36.58
CA LYS A 510 -14.86 14.54 -35.47
C LYS A 510 -13.90 13.80 -34.54
N LEU A 511 -13.71 12.49 -34.70
CA LEU A 511 -12.90 11.71 -33.77
C LEU A 511 -12.06 10.62 -34.48
N HIS A 512 -10.74 10.73 -34.37
CA HIS A 512 -9.78 9.79 -34.95
C HIS A 512 -8.76 9.28 -33.91
N ASP A 513 -8.27 10.19 -33.06
CA ASP A 513 -7.18 9.91 -32.15
C ASP A 513 -7.66 9.22 -30.87
N ARG A 514 -6.74 8.51 -30.20
CA ARG A 514 -7.03 7.68 -29.02
C ARG A 514 -6.23 8.20 -27.85
N MET A 515 -6.92 8.67 -26.83
CA MET A 515 -6.29 9.48 -25.79
C MET A 515 -6.94 9.21 -24.43
N ILE A 516 -6.14 9.23 -23.36
CA ILE A 516 -6.62 9.32 -21.98
C ILE A 516 -6.15 10.68 -21.47
N LEU A 517 -7.08 11.56 -21.14
CA LEU A 517 -6.80 12.93 -20.72
C LEU A 517 -7.36 13.14 -19.30
N ILE A 518 -6.57 13.72 -18.41
CA ILE A 518 -6.86 13.80 -16.99
C ILE A 518 -6.80 15.25 -16.49
N ARG A 519 -7.92 15.73 -15.92
CA ARG A 519 -8.04 17.04 -15.26
C ARG A 519 -8.32 16.83 -13.77
N SER A 520 -7.85 17.72 -12.90
CA SER A 520 -8.30 17.75 -11.50
C SER A 520 -9.80 18.07 -11.40
N ALA A 521 -10.41 17.85 -10.23
CA ALA A 521 -11.83 18.15 -9.99
C ALA A 521 -12.23 19.60 -10.37
N ASN A 522 -11.33 20.58 -10.16
CA ASN A 522 -11.50 21.98 -10.54
C ASN A 522 -11.32 22.28 -12.05
N GLY A 523 -11.00 21.28 -12.88
CA GLY A 523 -10.87 21.40 -14.33
C GLY A 523 -9.47 21.74 -14.86
N GLN A 524 -8.46 21.88 -14.01
CA GLN A 524 -7.08 22.12 -14.47
C GLN A 524 -6.49 20.86 -15.12
N PRO A 525 -5.82 20.97 -16.29
CA PRO A 525 -5.06 19.88 -16.88
C PRO A 525 -3.98 19.30 -15.95
N LEU A 526 -3.95 17.98 -15.77
CA LEU A 526 -2.94 17.28 -14.97
C LEU A 526 -1.99 16.42 -15.82
N SER A 527 -2.54 15.59 -16.71
CA SER A 527 -1.78 14.67 -17.54
C SER A 527 -2.57 14.24 -18.77
N GLY A 528 -1.88 13.67 -19.76
CA GLY A 528 -2.50 13.11 -20.95
C GLY A 528 -1.63 12.02 -21.56
N TYR A 529 -2.26 11.05 -22.22
CA TYR A 529 -1.63 9.90 -22.84
C TYR A 529 -2.23 9.65 -24.22
N HIS A 530 -1.39 9.41 -25.22
CA HIS A 530 -1.79 9.00 -26.56
C HIS A 530 -1.56 7.49 -26.74
N LEU A 531 -2.54 6.80 -27.35
CA LEU A 531 -2.56 5.35 -27.55
C LEU A 531 -2.48 5.02 -29.05
N SER A 532 -1.55 4.16 -29.47
CA SER A 532 -1.37 3.84 -30.89
C SER A 532 -2.50 3.00 -31.50
N ASN A 533 -3.31 2.30 -30.69
CA ASN A 533 -4.51 1.57 -31.13
C ASN A 533 -5.54 1.41 -30.00
N SER A 534 -6.74 0.97 -30.37
CA SER A 534 -7.88 0.82 -29.45
C SER A 534 -7.73 -0.41 -28.56
N VAL A 535 -8.06 -0.27 -27.27
CA VAL A 535 -7.74 -1.29 -26.25
C VAL A 535 -8.47 -2.62 -26.48
N GLN A 536 -9.62 -2.61 -27.14
CA GLN A 536 -10.42 -3.78 -27.53
C GLN A 536 -9.55 -4.89 -28.16
N ARG A 537 -8.67 -4.54 -29.11
CA ARG A 537 -7.76 -5.45 -29.82
C ARG A 537 -6.29 -5.29 -29.42
N ALA A 538 -6.01 -4.63 -28.29
CA ALA A 538 -4.64 -4.40 -27.85
C ALA A 538 -3.85 -5.72 -27.73
N SER A 539 -2.63 -5.68 -28.27
CA SER A 539 -1.67 -6.79 -28.29
C SER A 539 -2.10 -8.06 -29.04
N GLU A 540 -3.22 -8.06 -29.78
CA GLU A 540 -3.63 -9.26 -30.55
C GLU A 540 -2.77 -9.45 -31.81
N ASN A 541 -2.92 -8.52 -32.76
CA ASN A 541 -2.25 -8.56 -34.06
C ASN A 541 -1.12 -7.53 -34.15
N HIS A 542 -1.21 -6.46 -33.38
CA HIS A 542 -0.24 -5.36 -33.34
C HIS A 542 0.07 -4.99 -31.88
N PRO A 543 1.31 -4.54 -31.58
CA PRO A 543 1.64 -4.02 -30.25
C PRO A 543 0.89 -2.70 -29.99
N LEU A 544 0.64 -2.40 -28.72
CA LEU A 544 0.14 -1.09 -28.29
C LEU A 544 1.31 -0.27 -27.74
N LEU A 545 1.49 0.95 -28.25
CA LEU A 545 2.40 1.93 -27.68
C LEU A 545 1.57 3.02 -27.01
N VAL A 546 1.94 3.38 -25.79
CA VAL A 546 1.37 4.51 -25.06
C VAL A 546 2.47 5.52 -24.77
N THR A 547 2.24 6.77 -25.17
CA THR A 547 3.18 7.88 -24.98
C THR A 547 2.53 8.97 -24.12
N PRO A 548 3.19 9.46 -23.06
CA PRO A 548 2.71 10.61 -22.31
C PRO A 548 2.77 11.86 -23.19
N ILE A 549 1.80 12.74 -23.03
CA ILE A 549 1.73 14.03 -23.71
C ILE A 549 2.47 15.04 -22.82
N PRO A 550 3.45 15.80 -23.34
CA PRO A 550 4.18 16.82 -22.57
C PRO A 550 3.25 17.86 -21.92
N LEU A 551 3.58 18.31 -20.71
CA LEU A 551 2.71 19.18 -19.91
C LEU A 551 2.45 20.56 -20.54
N ASP A 552 3.33 21.04 -21.42
CA ASP A 552 3.17 22.23 -22.25
C ASP A 552 2.22 22.03 -23.44
N VAL A 553 2.11 20.79 -23.93
CA VAL A 553 1.22 20.40 -25.05
C VAL A 553 -0.17 20.02 -24.55
N VAL A 554 -0.27 19.41 -23.36
CA VAL A 554 -1.54 18.92 -22.76
C VAL A 554 -2.69 19.96 -22.77
N PRO A 555 -2.50 21.25 -22.42
CA PRO A 555 -3.57 22.25 -22.47
C PRO A 555 -4.19 22.43 -23.87
N HIS A 556 -3.38 22.47 -24.92
CA HIS A 556 -3.82 22.62 -26.30
C HIS A 556 -4.65 21.41 -26.78
N VAL A 557 -4.28 20.20 -26.34
CA VAL A 557 -5.04 18.97 -26.59
C VAL A 557 -6.40 19.01 -25.89
N PHE A 558 -6.45 19.54 -24.68
CA PHE A 558 -7.69 19.73 -23.94
C PHE A 558 -8.61 20.78 -24.56
N GLU A 559 -8.08 21.89 -25.06
CA GLU A 559 -8.85 22.88 -25.81
C GLU A 559 -9.45 22.28 -27.09
N TYR A 560 -8.68 21.47 -27.82
CA TYR A 560 -9.17 20.76 -29.01
C TYR A 560 -10.33 19.79 -28.69
N VAL A 561 -10.21 18.99 -27.64
CA VAL A 561 -11.29 18.08 -27.21
C VAL A 561 -12.51 18.84 -26.68
N ASP A 562 -12.31 19.90 -25.90
CA ASP A 562 -13.42 20.75 -25.44
C ASP A 562 -14.13 21.43 -26.61
N GLN A 563 -13.40 21.88 -27.64
CA GLN A 563 -14.01 22.40 -28.87
C GLN A 563 -14.82 21.33 -29.60
N ILE A 564 -14.39 20.06 -29.65
CA ILE A 564 -15.22 18.98 -30.21
C ILE A 564 -16.51 18.81 -29.40
N ILE A 565 -16.42 18.77 -28.07
CA ILE A 565 -17.58 18.61 -27.18
C ILE A 565 -18.55 19.79 -27.35
N GLN A 566 -18.07 21.03 -27.25
CA GLN A 566 -18.89 22.25 -27.37
C GLN A 566 -19.57 22.35 -28.73
N ASN A 567 -18.82 22.17 -29.83
CA ASN A 567 -19.36 22.24 -31.20
C ASN A 567 -20.34 21.10 -31.55
N THR A 568 -20.44 20.06 -30.72
CA THR A 568 -21.34 18.91 -30.95
C THR A 568 -22.49 18.80 -29.96
N LEU A 569 -22.40 19.46 -28.79
CA LEU A 569 -23.49 19.58 -27.82
C LEU A 569 -24.32 20.87 -27.98
N HIS A 570 -23.72 21.97 -28.46
CA HIS A 570 -24.40 23.26 -28.57
C HIS A 570 -24.40 23.76 -30.03
N ARG A 571 -25.60 23.92 -30.60
CA ARG A 571 -25.86 24.50 -31.92
C ARG A 571 -27.23 25.19 -31.92
N ASP A 572 -27.45 26.10 -32.88
CA ASP A 572 -28.69 26.89 -33.00
C ASP A 572 -29.97 26.04 -32.92
N ASP A 573 -31.01 26.60 -32.28
CA ASP A 573 -32.26 25.97 -31.79
C ASP A 573 -33.16 25.23 -32.81
N LYS A 574 -32.68 24.93 -34.03
CA LYS A 574 -33.46 24.36 -35.14
C LYS A 574 -33.04 22.95 -35.58
N THR A 575 -31.97 22.40 -35.02
CA THR A 575 -31.53 21.01 -35.29
C THR A 575 -31.07 20.32 -34.01
N PRO A 576 -31.39 19.04 -33.78
CA PRO A 576 -30.89 18.30 -32.63
C PRO A 576 -29.35 18.23 -32.63
N PRO A 577 -28.70 18.21 -31.45
CA PRO A 577 -27.25 18.19 -31.35
C PRO A 577 -26.68 16.91 -32.00
N PRO A 578 -25.60 17.01 -32.78
CA PRO A 578 -25.00 15.86 -33.47
C PRO A 578 -24.19 14.93 -32.54
N ALA A 579 -23.95 15.32 -31.28
CA ALA A 579 -23.50 14.39 -30.24
C ALA A 579 -24.61 14.08 -29.25
N ARG A 580 -24.59 12.84 -28.74
CA ARG A 580 -25.62 12.29 -27.85
C ARG A 580 -24.96 11.62 -26.65
N ILE A 581 -25.44 11.92 -25.45
CA ILE A 581 -25.15 11.09 -24.28
C ILE A 581 -25.92 9.78 -24.45
N ILE A 582 -25.20 8.67 -24.64
CA ILE A 582 -25.78 7.34 -24.85
C ILE A 582 -25.85 6.53 -23.55
N PHE A 583 -25.06 6.89 -22.54
CA PHE A 583 -25.13 6.35 -21.18
C PHE A 583 -24.69 7.38 -20.15
N ASN A 584 -25.31 7.37 -18.98
CA ASN A 584 -24.94 8.20 -17.84
C ASN A 584 -25.33 7.46 -16.55
N SER A 585 -24.36 7.14 -15.69
CA SER A 585 -24.65 6.39 -14.47
C SER A 585 -25.47 7.18 -13.43
N THR A 586 -25.58 8.51 -13.55
CA THR A 586 -26.45 9.31 -12.66
C THR A 586 -27.93 9.24 -13.00
N ASP A 587 -28.28 8.83 -14.24
CA ASP A 587 -29.68 8.71 -14.66
C ASP A 587 -30.30 7.38 -14.19
N ILE A 588 -29.44 6.46 -13.75
CA ILE A 588 -29.79 5.27 -12.99
C ILE A 588 -30.13 5.72 -11.57
N LYS A 589 -31.38 6.11 -11.36
CA LYS A 589 -31.90 6.20 -9.99
C LYS A 589 -31.78 4.82 -9.33
N PRO A 590 -31.33 4.70 -8.07
CA PRO A 590 -31.71 3.52 -7.29
C PRO A 590 -33.24 3.42 -7.37
N ARG A 591 -33.79 2.20 -7.42
CA ARG A 591 -35.24 2.07 -7.27
C ARG A 591 -35.60 2.76 -5.95
N ASP A 592 -36.44 3.78 -6.03
CA ASP A 592 -37.24 4.22 -4.89
C ASP A 592 -38.20 3.07 -4.60
N GLU A 593 -37.69 2.04 -3.91
CA GLU A 593 -38.50 0.98 -3.38
C GLU A 593 -39.48 1.62 -2.39
N GLU A 594 -40.77 1.39 -2.62
CA GLU A 594 -41.80 1.75 -1.65
C GLU A 594 -41.35 1.22 -0.28
N LYS A 595 -41.10 2.12 0.67
CA LYS A 595 -40.68 1.75 2.04
C LYS A 595 -41.54 0.58 2.50
N PRO A 596 -40.99 -0.63 2.68
CA PRO A 596 -41.82 -1.76 3.06
C PRO A 596 -42.38 -1.48 4.45
N LYS A 597 -43.70 -1.27 4.54
CA LYS A 597 -44.39 -1.10 5.83
C LYS A 597 -44.14 -2.36 6.65
N GLY A 598 -43.42 -2.24 7.77
CA GLY A 598 -43.18 -3.33 8.72
C GLY A 598 -41.72 -3.54 9.13
N LEU A 599 -40.73 -2.99 8.41
CA LEU A 599 -39.32 -3.18 8.75
C LEU A 599 -38.79 -2.09 9.68
N SER A 600 -38.92 -2.32 10.99
CA SER A 600 -38.02 -1.79 12.04
C SER A 600 -37.65 -0.30 11.93
N HIS A 601 -38.65 0.55 11.67
CA HIS A 601 -38.56 1.99 11.92
C HIS A 601 -39.89 2.47 12.50
N ASN A 602 -39.87 2.86 13.78
CA ASN A 602 -41.01 3.42 14.52
C ASN A 602 -42.28 2.54 14.59
N SER A 603 -42.19 1.23 14.34
CA SER A 603 -43.25 0.29 14.72
C SER A 603 -43.26 0.16 16.25
N SER A 604 -44.28 0.71 16.91
CA SER A 604 -44.48 0.54 18.35
C SER A 604 -44.58 -0.95 18.70
N PHE A 605 -44.10 -1.33 19.88
CA PHE A 605 -44.24 -2.68 20.42
C PHE A 605 -45.70 -3.15 20.52
N ALA A 606 -46.66 -2.21 20.47
CA ALA A 606 -48.09 -2.47 20.47
C ALA A 606 -48.70 -2.78 19.09
N GLU A 607 -48.04 -2.41 17.97
CA GLU A 607 -48.60 -2.56 16.61
C GLU A 607 -48.87 -4.01 16.13
N PRO A 608 -48.06 -5.03 16.49
CA PRO A 608 -48.33 -6.40 16.06
C PRO A 608 -49.69 -6.92 16.56
N GLN A 609 -50.43 -7.64 15.72
CA GLN A 609 -51.76 -8.17 16.08
C GLN A 609 -51.76 -9.07 17.33
N CYS A 610 -50.65 -9.76 17.60
CA CYS A 610 -50.47 -10.60 18.79
C CYS A 610 -49.86 -9.87 20.00
N ALA A 611 -49.60 -8.55 19.92
CA ALA A 611 -48.90 -7.80 20.95
C ALA A 611 -49.61 -7.84 22.31
N GLY A 612 -50.94 -7.70 22.33
CA GLY A 612 -51.75 -7.79 23.54
C GLY A 612 -51.57 -9.12 24.25
N SER A 613 -51.75 -10.24 23.55
CA SER A 613 -51.55 -11.59 24.08
C SER A 613 -50.12 -11.84 24.58
N VAL A 614 -49.10 -11.32 23.88
CA VAL A 614 -47.70 -11.48 24.27
C VAL A 614 -47.36 -10.66 25.52
N ILE A 615 -47.88 -9.45 25.64
CA ILE A 615 -47.66 -8.58 26.81
C ILE A 615 -48.49 -9.05 28.01
N ALA A 616 -49.72 -9.52 27.78
CA ALA A 616 -50.54 -10.21 28.78
C ALA A 616 -49.80 -11.41 29.38
N TRP A 617 -49.19 -12.24 28.52
CA TRP A 617 -48.33 -13.34 28.95
C TRP A 617 -47.06 -12.86 29.65
N TRP A 618 -46.40 -11.79 29.20
CA TRP A 618 -45.18 -11.29 29.85
C TRP A 618 -45.45 -10.81 31.28
N LEU A 619 -46.56 -10.11 31.50
CA LEU A 619 -46.92 -9.46 32.77
C LEU A 619 -47.87 -10.28 33.66
N ASP A 620 -48.33 -11.44 33.20
CA ASP A 620 -49.41 -12.23 33.83
C ASP A 620 -50.73 -11.42 34.02
N ASP A 621 -51.10 -10.63 33.00
CA ASP A 621 -52.28 -9.76 32.97
C ASP A 621 -53.16 -10.00 31.72
N GLU A 622 -54.09 -10.96 31.83
CA GLU A 622 -55.00 -11.35 30.74
C GLU A 622 -55.87 -10.20 30.19
N GLN A 623 -56.02 -9.08 30.90
CA GLN A 623 -56.86 -7.94 30.47
C GLN A 623 -56.28 -7.16 29.27
N LEU A 624 -55.05 -7.49 28.85
CA LEU A 624 -54.35 -6.94 27.69
C LEU A 624 -54.48 -7.81 26.43
N SER A 625 -54.95 -9.06 26.55
CA SER A 625 -54.83 -10.09 25.51
C SER A 625 -55.38 -9.70 24.13
N ASP A 626 -56.57 -9.08 24.10
CA ASP A 626 -57.32 -8.82 22.87
C ASP A 626 -56.96 -7.49 22.18
N PHE A 627 -55.95 -6.76 22.65
CA PHE A 627 -55.67 -5.38 22.23
C PHE A 627 -54.40 -5.28 21.38
N SER A 628 -54.39 -4.33 20.43
CA SER A 628 -53.21 -3.95 19.66
C SER A 628 -53.25 -2.46 19.29
N GLY A 629 -52.15 -1.94 18.75
CA GLY A 629 -51.99 -0.54 18.36
C GLY A 629 -52.27 0.44 19.50
N SER A 630 -53.05 1.49 19.21
CA SER A 630 -53.36 2.56 20.16
C SER A 630 -54.17 2.10 21.39
N GLU A 631 -55.07 1.13 21.23
CA GLU A 631 -55.92 0.66 22.34
C GLU A 631 -55.11 -0.08 23.40
N LEU A 632 -54.10 -0.84 22.97
CA LEU A 632 -53.14 -1.49 23.87
C LEU A 632 -52.26 -0.46 24.59
N MET A 633 -51.77 0.55 23.87
CA MET A 633 -50.99 1.65 24.48
C MET A 633 -51.78 2.41 25.56
N GLU A 634 -53.06 2.70 25.33
CA GLU A 634 -53.93 3.38 26.30
C GLU A 634 -54.14 2.54 27.57
N LYS A 635 -54.42 1.24 27.41
CA LYS A 635 -54.54 0.30 28.54
C LYS A 635 -53.24 0.15 29.33
N MET A 636 -52.11 -0.04 28.64
CA MET A 636 -50.80 -0.18 29.31
C MET A 636 -50.41 1.10 30.05
N SER A 637 -50.72 2.28 29.49
CA SER A 637 -50.50 3.56 30.17
C SER A 637 -51.38 3.71 31.41
N THR A 638 -52.65 3.30 31.34
CA THR A 638 -53.58 3.34 32.49
C THR A 638 -53.17 2.39 33.61
N LYS A 639 -52.52 1.26 33.28
CA LYS A 639 -51.95 0.32 34.24
C LYS A 639 -50.53 0.66 34.73
N GLY A 640 -49.91 1.71 34.19
CA GLY A 640 -48.55 2.14 34.60
C GLY A 640 -47.39 1.36 33.99
N TYR A 641 -47.66 0.45 33.03
CA TYR A 641 -46.63 -0.35 32.35
C TYR A 641 -45.84 0.41 31.26
N VAL A 642 -46.20 1.67 31.01
CA VAL A 642 -45.57 2.56 30.04
C VAL A 642 -45.28 3.91 30.70
N LYS A 643 -44.05 4.40 30.58
CA LYS A 643 -43.59 5.71 31.05
C LYS A 643 -42.98 6.45 29.85
N ASP A 644 -43.39 7.70 29.61
CA ASP A 644 -42.96 8.54 28.47
C ASP A 644 -43.04 7.86 27.08
N GLY A 645 -44.03 6.99 26.88
CA GLY A 645 -44.24 6.24 25.64
C GLY A 645 -43.31 5.03 25.44
N GLN A 646 -42.51 4.67 26.44
CA GLN A 646 -41.61 3.51 26.45
C GLN A 646 -42.07 2.48 27.49
N LEU A 647 -41.68 1.21 27.31
CA LEU A 647 -41.94 0.14 28.27
C LEU A 647 -41.27 0.45 29.61
N ASP A 648 -42.00 0.30 30.71
CA ASP A 648 -41.48 0.59 32.04
C ASP A 648 -40.37 -0.40 32.46
N PRO A 649 -39.14 0.06 32.75
CA PRO A 649 -38.03 -0.82 33.10
C PRO A 649 -38.28 -1.78 34.26
N GLU A 650 -39.09 -1.39 35.25
CA GLU A 650 -39.41 -2.22 36.42
C GLU A 650 -40.15 -3.52 36.05
N HIS A 651 -40.83 -3.53 34.89
CA HIS A 651 -41.67 -4.62 34.42
C HIS A 651 -41.07 -5.41 33.23
N PHE A 652 -40.08 -4.83 32.54
CA PHE A 652 -39.48 -5.37 31.31
C PHE A 652 -37.93 -5.48 31.35
N ASP A 653 -37.35 -5.61 32.54
CA ASP A 653 -35.89 -5.75 32.76
C ASP A 653 -35.31 -7.05 32.18
N ALA A 654 -36.06 -8.15 32.25
CA ALA A 654 -35.61 -9.49 31.87
C ALA A 654 -36.73 -10.32 31.21
N LEU A 655 -36.35 -11.27 30.35
CA LEU A 655 -37.29 -12.18 29.68
C LEU A 655 -37.91 -13.16 30.70
N PRO A 656 -39.26 -13.35 30.72
CA PRO A 656 -39.92 -14.17 31.74
C PRO A 656 -39.36 -15.60 31.83
N ALA A 657 -39.09 -16.08 33.04
CA ALA A 657 -38.46 -17.39 33.30
C ALA A 657 -39.19 -18.58 32.64
N LYS A 658 -40.51 -18.47 32.47
CA LYS A 658 -41.37 -19.45 31.77
C LYS A 658 -40.99 -19.66 30.29
N PHE A 659 -40.46 -18.63 29.61
CA PHE A 659 -40.01 -18.73 28.21
C PHE A 659 -38.98 -19.85 28.01
N TRP A 660 -37.99 -19.93 28.90
CA TRP A 660 -36.85 -20.83 28.76
C TRP A 660 -37.23 -22.32 28.83
N LYS A 661 -38.34 -22.64 29.52
CA LYS A 661 -38.87 -24.00 29.66
C LYS A 661 -39.98 -24.29 28.66
N GLU A 662 -40.98 -23.42 28.60
CA GLU A 662 -42.28 -23.66 27.95
C GLU A 662 -42.45 -22.90 26.62
N GLY A 663 -41.61 -21.89 26.35
CA GLY A 663 -41.74 -21.02 25.19
C GLY A 663 -42.91 -20.06 25.30
N LEU A 664 -43.57 -19.80 24.17
CA LEU A 664 -44.79 -19.02 24.07
C LEU A 664 -46.00 -19.96 23.95
N PRO A 665 -47.03 -19.83 24.80
CA PRO A 665 -48.20 -20.73 24.82
C PRO A 665 -49.21 -20.47 23.68
N MET A 666 -48.89 -19.61 22.72
CA MET A 666 -49.77 -19.23 21.61
C MET A 666 -49.77 -20.27 20.50
N ALA A 667 -50.94 -20.53 19.89
CA ALA A 667 -51.10 -21.52 18.82
C ALA A 667 -50.27 -21.19 17.56
N ASP A 668 -50.01 -19.92 17.28
CA ASP A 668 -49.02 -19.47 16.30
C ASP A 668 -47.79 -18.90 17.04
N PHE A 669 -46.81 -19.76 17.27
CA PHE A 669 -45.53 -19.39 17.88
C PHE A 669 -44.79 -18.33 17.05
N HIS A 670 -44.86 -18.36 15.71
CA HIS A 670 -44.05 -17.47 14.88
C HIS A 670 -44.59 -16.04 14.90
N SER A 671 -45.90 -15.84 14.79
CA SER A 671 -46.52 -14.51 14.90
C SER A 671 -46.40 -13.95 16.33
N ALA A 672 -46.49 -14.79 17.35
CA ALA A 672 -46.23 -14.39 18.74
C ALA A 672 -44.75 -14.03 18.98
N TRP A 673 -43.81 -14.73 18.36
CA TRP A 673 -42.38 -14.41 18.42
C TRP A 673 -42.00 -13.16 17.60
N ASP A 674 -42.65 -12.92 16.45
CA ASP A 674 -42.55 -11.67 15.69
C ASP A 674 -42.99 -10.46 16.56
N ALA A 675 -44.08 -10.61 17.31
CA ALA A 675 -44.52 -9.58 18.28
C ALA A 675 -43.57 -9.44 19.48
N LEU A 676 -43.12 -10.56 20.07
CA LEU A 676 -42.19 -10.56 21.22
C LEU A 676 -40.83 -9.94 20.86
N GLY A 677 -40.32 -10.14 19.64
CA GLY A 677 -39.10 -9.49 19.15
C GLY A 677 -39.20 -7.95 19.21
N CYS A 678 -40.36 -7.38 18.85
CA CYS A 678 -40.62 -5.95 18.98
C CYS A 678 -40.69 -5.47 20.44
N VAL A 679 -41.25 -6.28 21.35
CA VAL A 679 -41.27 -5.99 22.79
C VAL A 679 -39.84 -5.99 23.35
N ILE A 680 -39.06 -7.04 23.09
CA ILE A 680 -37.67 -7.16 23.55
C ILE A 680 -36.83 -5.97 23.04
N ALA A 681 -36.92 -5.65 21.75
CA ALA A 681 -36.15 -4.55 21.14
C ALA A 681 -36.40 -3.17 21.79
N ASN A 682 -37.63 -2.92 22.28
CA ASN A 682 -38.04 -1.69 22.95
C ASN A 682 -37.94 -1.75 24.49
N SER A 683 -37.41 -2.85 25.05
CA SER A 683 -37.27 -3.06 26.50
C SER A 683 -35.80 -2.95 26.97
N PRO A 684 -35.55 -2.72 28.27
CA PRO A 684 -34.22 -2.83 28.85
C PRO A 684 -33.56 -4.21 28.72
N ALA A 685 -34.34 -5.29 28.55
CA ALA A 685 -33.80 -6.65 28.36
C ALA A 685 -32.85 -6.79 27.14
N ASN A 686 -32.87 -5.84 26.20
CA ASN A 686 -31.97 -5.75 25.06
C ASN A 686 -30.60 -5.06 25.39
N ARG A 687 -30.49 -4.33 26.50
CA ARG A 687 -29.34 -3.42 26.77
C ARG A 687 -28.06 -4.11 27.24
N TYR A 688 -28.08 -5.41 27.54
CA TYR A 688 -26.92 -6.17 27.99
C TYR A 688 -26.51 -7.23 26.96
N THR A 689 -25.29 -7.12 26.44
CA THR A 689 -24.73 -8.06 25.46
C THR A 689 -24.32 -9.38 26.14
N GLY A 690 -25.31 -10.23 26.35
CA GLY A 690 -25.25 -11.59 26.90
C GLY A 690 -26.66 -12.18 26.83
N SER A 691 -26.81 -13.51 26.77
CA SER A 691 -28.10 -14.20 26.56
C SER A 691 -29.27 -13.66 27.39
N LEU A 692 -30.08 -12.78 26.77
CA LEU A 692 -31.23 -12.03 27.30
C LEU A 692 -31.40 -12.14 28.83
N TYR A 693 -30.58 -11.37 29.54
CA TYR A 693 -30.27 -11.43 30.97
C TYR A 693 -31.33 -12.13 31.84
N ASN A 694 -31.09 -13.41 32.19
CA ASN A 694 -31.77 -14.08 33.28
C ASN A 694 -30.78 -14.26 34.45
N LYS A 695 -31.16 -13.82 35.67
CA LYS A 695 -30.36 -14.00 36.89
C LYS A 695 -30.27 -15.47 37.31
N GLU A 696 -31.21 -16.30 36.87
CA GLU A 696 -31.19 -17.74 37.06
C GLU A 696 -30.75 -18.42 35.76
N GLN A 697 -29.66 -19.18 35.78
CA GLN A 697 -29.15 -19.91 34.62
C GLN A 697 -30.15 -20.99 34.16
N SER A 698 -31.04 -20.63 33.24
CA SER A 698 -32.04 -21.52 32.66
C SER A 698 -31.72 -21.81 31.20
N VAL A 699 -31.31 -23.05 30.91
CA VAL A 699 -31.03 -23.53 29.55
C VAL A 699 -32.33 -23.58 28.74
N LEU A 700 -32.32 -23.10 27.48
CA LEU A 700 -33.46 -23.26 26.57
C LEU A 700 -33.85 -24.74 26.42
N SER A 701 -35.15 -25.04 26.51
CA SER A 701 -35.67 -26.37 26.22
C SER A 701 -35.57 -26.70 24.72
N GLU A 702 -35.42 -27.99 24.39
CA GLU A 702 -35.27 -28.42 22.98
C GLU A 702 -36.51 -28.08 22.13
N GLN A 703 -37.70 -28.02 22.73
CA GLN A 703 -38.91 -27.57 22.05
C GLN A 703 -38.79 -26.13 21.55
N VAL A 704 -38.26 -25.22 22.38
CA VAL A 704 -38.08 -23.81 22.00
C VAL A 704 -36.93 -23.65 21.01
N LYS A 705 -35.84 -24.43 21.13
CA LYS A 705 -34.75 -24.44 20.13
C LYS A 705 -35.24 -24.83 18.74
N LEU A 706 -36.05 -25.88 18.64
CA LEU A 706 -36.66 -26.31 17.37
C LEU A 706 -37.59 -25.22 16.81
N ALA A 707 -38.46 -24.64 17.64
CA ALA A 707 -39.37 -23.57 17.21
C ALA A 707 -38.63 -22.31 16.70
N LEU A 708 -37.48 -21.96 17.29
CA LEU A 708 -36.61 -20.88 16.82
C LEU A 708 -35.90 -21.23 15.50
N LEU A 709 -35.42 -22.48 15.33
CA LEU A 709 -34.80 -22.96 14.09
C LEU A 709 -35.81 -22.96 12.92
N GLU A 710 -37.06 -23.35 13.18
CA GLU A 710 -38.16 -23.26 12.21
C GLU A 710 -38.52 -21.80 11.91
N HIS A 711 -38.51 -20.92 12.92
CA HIS A 711 -38.75 -19.49 12.73
C HIS A 711 -37.72 -18.83 11.79
N ILE A 712 -36.43 -19.16 11.91
CA ILE A 712 -35.39 -18.68 10.97
C ILE A 712 -35.31 -19.50 9.67
N SER A 713 -36.31 -20.33 9.36
CA SER A 713 -36.39 -20.96 8.03
C SER A 713 -36.51 -19.90 6.93
N PRO A 714 -35.66 -19.93 5.88
CA PRO A 714 -35.76 -18.99 4.76
C PRO A 714 -37.09 -19.09 3.99
N SER A 715 -37.75 -20.25 4.06
CA SER A 715 -39.04 -20.51 3.40
C SER A 715 -40.25 -20.44 4.35
N ARG A 716 -40.11 -19.81 5.53
CA ARG A 716 -41.24 -19.60 6.46
C ARG A 716 -42.36 -18.80 5.79
N ALA A 717 -43.58 -19.32 5.82
CA ALA A 717 -44.77 -18.60 5.36
C ALA A 717 -45.06 -17.39 6.25
N ASN A 718 -45.58 -16.30 5.68
CA ASN A 718 -45.88 -15.04 6.36
C ASN A 718 -44.69 -14.37 7.08
N ALA A 719 -43.44 -14.78 6.77
CA ALA A 719 -42.27 -14.22 7.42
C ALA A 719 -42.03 -12.76 7.03
N LEU A 720 -41.63 -11.96 8.01
CA LEU A 720 -41.17 -10.58 7.80
C LEU A 720 -40.00 -10.61 6.81
N GLN A 721 -40.12 -9.85 5.72
CA GLN A 721 -39.05 -9.74 4.71
C GLN A 721 -37.96 -8.82 5.26
N PRO A 722 -36.67 -9.03 4.93
CA PRO A 722 -35.59 -8.12 5.31
C PRO A 722 -35.62 -6.83 4.48
N ARG A 723 -34.85 -5.82 4.89
CA ARG A 723 -34.61 -4.65 4.02
C ARG A 723 -33.70 -5.07 2.88
N LEU A 724 -34.00 -4.63 1.67
CA LEU A 724 -33.08 -4.73 0.55
C LEU A 724 -32.01 -3.65 0.71
N THR A 725 -30.75 -4.07 0.74
CA THR A 725 -29.61 -3.16 0.88
C THR A 725 -28.69 -3.28 -0.33
N ASN A 726 -28.18 -2.14 -0.80
CA ASN A 726 -27.21 -2.09 -1.89
C ASN A 726 -25.79 -2.50 -1.44
N LYS A 727 -25.61 -2.81 -0.14
CA LYS A 727 -24.37 -3.33 0.44
C LYS A 727 -24.45 -4.86 0.45
N GLN A 728 -23.75 -5.51 -0.46
CA GLN A 728 -23.72 -6.96 -0.55
C GLN A 728 -22.37 -7.50 -0.06
N LEU A 729 -22.43 -8.44 0.89
CA LEU A 729 -21.27 -9.15 1.44
C LEU A 729 -20.87 -10.28 0.49
N ASP A 730 -19.57 -10.52 0.27
CA ASP A 730 -19.12 -11.70 -0.49
C ASP A 730 -19.35 -12.99 0.32
N ILE A 731 -20.61 -13.46 0.36
CA ILE A 731 -20.99 -14.67 1.09
C ILE A 731 -20.23 -15.90 0.56
N GLU A 732 -19.78 -15.89 -0.71
CA GLU A 732 -18.99 -16.99 -1.28
C GLU A 732 -17.59 -17.06 -0.66
N HIS A 733 -16.96 -15.91 -0.38
CA HIS A 733 -15.73 -15.84 0.40
C HIS A 733 -15.91 -16.50 1.78
N TYR A 734 -16.91 -16.10 2.56
CA TYR A 734 -17.18 -16.67 3.88
C TYR A 734 -17.61 -18.14 3.83
N ARG A 735 -18.33 -18.56 2.78
CA ARG A 735 -18.66 -19.97 2.53
C ARG A 735 -17.43 -20.85 2.29
N SER A 736 -16.37 -20.28 1.70
CA SER A 736 -15.13 -21.00 1.42
C SER A 736 -14.24 -21.22 2.64
N GLN A 737 -14.53 -20.55 3.78
CA GLN A 737 -13.77 -20.65 5.02
C GLN A 737 -14.29 -21.75 5.95
N GLY A 738 -13.41 -22.34 6.75
CA GLY A 738 -13.78 -23.21 7.87
C GLY A 738 -14.31 -22.42 9.07
N LEU A 739 -15.13 -23.05 9.91
CA LEU A 739 -15.66 -22.44 11.14
C LEU A 739 -14.57 -21.87 12.06
N ILE A 740 -13.41 -22.55 12.13
CA ILE A 740 -12.25 -22.09 12.91
C ILE A 740 -11.66 -20.80 12.32
N GLU A 741 -11.60 -20.69 10.99
CA GLU A 741 -11.08 -19.50 10.30
C GLU A 741 -12.01 -18.30 10.49
N LEU A 742 -13.33 -18.51 10.44
CA LEU A 742 -14.34 -17.49 10.72
C LEU A 742 -14.23 -16.96 12.15
N LEU A 743 -14.11 -17.84 13.16
CA LEU A 743 -13.92 -17.46 14.57
C LEU A 743 -12.58 -16.74 14.80
N LEU A 744 -11.50 -17.22 14.18
CA LEU A 744 -10.16 -16.66 14.32
C LEU A 744 -9.85 -15.53 13.33
N SER A 745 -10.84 -15.06 12.57
CA SER A 745 -10.66 -13.99 11.58
C SER A 745 -9.94 -12.78 12.17
N LYS A 746 -8.94 -12.28 11.44
CA LYS A 746 -8.11 -11.13 11.83
C LYS A 746 -8.69 -9.79 11.35
N CYS A 747 -9.73 -9.83 10.53
CA CYS A 747 -10.41 -8.64 10.04
C CYS A 747 -11.36 -8.13 11.13
N ASP A 748 -11.43 -6.81 11.32
CA ASP A 748 -12.39 -6.20 12.25
C ASP A 748 -13.82 -6.50 11.77
N PRO A 749 -14.62 -7.30 12.50
CA PRO A 749 -15.96 -7.67 12.04
C PRO A 749 -16.89 -6.46 11.95
N PHE A 750 -16.65 -5.36 12.68
CA PHE A 750 -17.47 -4.15 12.59
C PHE A 750 -17.22 -3.36 11.29
N SER A 751 -16.03 -3.52 10.69
CA SER A 751 -15.70 -2.95 9.37
C SER A 751 -16.37 -3.73 8.21
N THR A 752 -16.49 -5.05 8.36
CA THR A 752 -17.09 -5.98 7.38
C THR A 752 -18.61 -6.03 7.49
N PHE A 753 -19.13 -6.20 8.70
CA PHE A 753 -20.55 -6.30 9.02
C PHE A 753 -20.97 -4.99 9.72
N THR A 754 -21.32 -3.96 8.94
CA THR A 754 -21.74 -2.67 9.53
C THR A 754 -22.85 -2.87 10.56
N TYR A 755 -22.65 -2.36 11.77
CA TYR A 755 -23.60 -2.53 12.87
C TYR A 755 -24.91 -1.78 12.59
N SER A 756 -25.92 -2.50 12.08
CA SER A 756 -27.29 -2.01 11.92
C SER A 756 -28.29 -3.12 12.18
N PRO A 757 -28.98 -3.14 13.35
CA PRO A 757 -30.02 -4.14 13.67
C PRO A 757 -31.35 -3.87 12.94
N VAL A 758 -31.31 -3.27 11.74
CA VAL A 758 -32.48 -2.86 10.95
C VAL A 758 -32.57 -3.54 9.58
N ASP A 759 -31.59 -4.37 9.22
CA ASP A 759 -31.58 -5.12 7.96
C ASP A 759 -32.35 -6.46 8.06
N THR A 760 -32.47 -7.00 9.28
CA THR A 760 -33.29 -8.17 9.65
C THR A 760 -34.48 -7.75 10.54
N SER A 761 -35.45 -8.65 10.73
CA SER A 761 -36.51 -8.45 11.71
C SER A 761 -35.97 -8.69 13.14
N TYR A 762 -36.55 -8.06 14.16
CA TYR A 762 -36.10 -8.25 15.54
C TYR A 762 -36.25 -9.71 16.02
N SER A 763 -37.30 -10.40 15.57
CA SER A 763 -37.52 -11.82 15.87
C SER A 763 -36.48 -12.73 15.19
N ASP A 764 -36.11 -12.48 13.93
CA ASP A 764 -35.01 -13.20 13.27
C ASP A 764 -33.67 -12.93 13.99
N TYR A 765 -33.39 -11.67 14.34
CA TYR A 765 -32.18 -11.25 15.07
C TYR A 765 -32.06 -11.95 16.43
N PHE A 766 -33.08 -11.86 17.30
CA PHE A 766 -33.03 -12.51 18.62
C PHE A 766 -33.04 -14.04 18.52
N SER A 767 -33.65 -14.63 17.46
CA SER A 767 -33.53 -16.08 17.21
C SER A 767 -32.09 -16.50 16.95
N ILE A 768 -31.38 -15.78 16.08
CA ILE A 768 -29.96 -16.03 15.77
C ILE A 768 -29.11 -15.86 17.03
N GLN A 769 -29.32 -14.79 17.80
CA GLN A 769 -28.58 -14.52 19.04
C GLN A 769 -28.79 -15.63 20.10
N LEU A 770 -30.04 -16.06 20.33
CA LEU A 770 -30.36 -17.13 21.28
C LEU A 770 -29.83 -18.50 20.83
N LEU A 771 -30.02 -18.86 19.55
CA LEU A 771 -29.54 -20.13 19.00
C LEU A 771 -28.01 -20.22 19.00
N TRP A 772 -27.32 -19.10 18.79
CA TRP A 772 -25.86 -19.06 18.88
C TRP A 772 -25.35 -19.25 20.31
N SER A 773 -26.01 -18.67 21.32
CA SER A 773 -25.65 -18.87 22.74
C SER A 773 -25.99 -20.29 23.23
N GLU A 774 -27.23 -20.74 23.00
CA GLU A 774 -27.82 -21.89 23.70
C GLU A 774 -27.89 -23.18 22.86
N ALA A 775 -27.66 -23.07 21.56
CA ALA A 775 -27.72 -24.20 20.61
C ALA A 775 -26.68 -24.12 19.46
N PRO A 776 -25.42 -23.67 19.67
CA PRO A 776 -24.48 -23.35 18.58
C PRO A 776 -24.24 -24.50 17.60
N LYS A 777 -24.27 -25.76 18.07
CA LYS A 777 -24.14 -26.94 17.20
C LYS A 777 -25.32 -27.11 16.23
N GLN A 778 -26.54 -26.88 16.69
CA GLN A 778 -27.76 -26.96 15.86
C GLN A 778 -27.79 -25.78 14.88
N PHE A 779 -27.43 -24.59 15.36
CA PHE A 779 -27.31 -23.37 14.54
C PHE A 779 -26.30 -23.50 13.40
N VAL A 780 -25.08 -23.99 13.67
CA VAL A 780 -24.06 -24.22 12.63
C VAL A 780 -24.52 -25.29 11.62
N SER A 781 -25.24 -26.32 12.06
CA SER A 781 -25.81 -27.35 11.17
C SER A 781 -26.86 -26.75 10.22
N TRP A 782 -27.74 -25.88 10.74
CA TRP A 782 -28.70 -25.11 9.94
C TRP A 782 -28.00 -24.18 8.94
N LEU A 783 -26.97 -23.43 9.37
CA LEU A 783 -26.23 -22.50 8.51
C LEU A 783 -25.50 -23.25 7.37
N ASN A 784 -24.84 -24.36 7.67
CA ASN A 784 -24.21 -25.24 6.67
C ASN A 784 -25.23 -25.76 5.65
N THR A 785 -26.45 -26.08 6.10
CA THR A 785 -27.53 -26.55 5.20
C THR A 785 -27.95 -25.46 4.23
N ILE A 786 -28.03 -24.19 4.66
CA ILE A 786 -28.33 -23.06 3.78
C ILE A 786 -27.17 -22.77 2.82
N LEU A 787 -25.94 -22.71 3.32
CA LEU A 787 -24.74 -22.45 2.52
C LEU A 787 -24.44 -23.54 1.47
N SER A 788 -24.96 -24.76 1.65
CA SER A 788 -24.83 -25.88 0.69
C SER A 788 -25.34 -25.57 -0.73
N LYS A 789 -26.15 -24.51 -0.90
CA LYS A 789 -26.69 -24.07 -2.19
C LYS A 789 -26.42 -22.56 -2.41
N PRO A 790 -26.28 -22.09 -3.66
CA PRO A 790 -26.19 -20.66 -3.94
C PRO A 790 -27.41 -19.90 -3.42
N ILE A 791 -27.16 -18.85 -2.64
CA ILE A 791 -28.19 -18.00 -2.05
C ILE A 791 -28.79 -17.10 -3.13
N LYS A 792 -30.10 -17.20 -3.34
CA LYS A 792 -30.85 -16.46 -4.38
C LYS A 792 -31.99 -15.59 -3.83
N GLN A 793 -32.36 -15.77 -2.56
CA GLN A 793 -33.51 -15.08 -1.95
C GLN A 793 -33.02 -14.04 -0.94
N PRO A 794 -33.62 -12.82 -0.90
CA PRO A 794 -33.24 -11.78 0.06
C PRO A 794 -33.26 -12.22 1.51
N ARG A 795 -34.30 -12.96 1.94
CA ARG A 795 -34.42 -13.52 3.30
C ARG A 795 -33.28 -14.47 3.64
N SER A 796 -32.90 -15.38 2.73
CA SER A 796 -31.73 -16.24 2.90
C SER A 796 -30.43 -15.44 3.05
N HIS A 797 -30.25 -14.39 2.25
CA HIS A 797 -29.07 -13.53 2.31
C HIS A 797 -28.97 -12.81 3.67
N ALA A 798 -30.04 -12.14 4.10
CA ALA A 798 -30.05 -11.40 5.36
C ALA A 798 -29.79 -12.29 6.58
N LEU A 799 -30.43 -13.47 6.65
CA LEU A 799 -30.23 -14.45 7.72
C LEU A 799 -28.79 -14.99 7.77
N VAL A 800 -28.16 -15.22 6.61
CA VAL A 800 -26.76 -15.69 6.53
C VAL A 800 -25.77 -14.59 6.90
N VAL A 801 -26.00 -13.34 6.50
CA VAL A 801 -25.16 -12.20 6.91
C VAL A 801 -25.21 -12.00 8.43
N GLU A 802 -26.40 -12.04 9.03
CA GLU A 802 -26.56 -11.89 10.48
C GLU A 802 -25.95 -13.08 11.25
N ALA A 803 -26.08 -14.31 10.72
CA ALA A 803 -25.43 -15.49 11.27
C ALA A 803 -23.89 -15.40 11.27
N LEU A 804 -23.30 -15.01 10.13
CA LEU A 804 -21.85 -14.84 9.99
C LEU A 804 -21.32 -13.72 10.89
N LYS A 805 -22.04 -12.59 10.99
CA LYS A 805 -21.75 -11.49 11.92
C LYS A 805 -21.64 -11.99 13.36
N HIS A 806 -22.62 -12.76 13.85
CA HIS A 806 -22.57 -13.31 15.21
C HIS A 806 -21.40 -14.30 15.42
N ILE A 807 -21.06 -15.12 14.42
CA ILE A 807 -19.91 -16.04 14.50
C ILE A 807 -18.59 -15.27 14.57
N CYS A 808 -18.37 -14.29 13.69
CA CYS A 808 -17.11 -13.55 13.60
C CYS A 808 -16.85 -12.59 14.79
N LEU A 809 -17.91 -12.07 15.43
CA LEU A 809 -17.82 -11.13 16.56
C LEU A 809 -17.42 -11.77 17.90
N VAL A 810 -17.52 -13.08 18.05
CA VAL A 810 -17.39 -13.74 19.38
C VAL A 810 -15.99 -13.68 19.96
N VAL A 811 -14.96 -13.67 19.12
CA VAL A 811 -13.56 -13.72 19.56
C VAL A 811 -12.90 -12.33 19.49
N SER A 812 -13.62 -11.25 19.15
CA SER A 812 -13.01 -9.91 19.02
C SER A 812 -12.67 -9.25 20.36
N PHE A 813 -13.36 -9.61 21.46
CA PHE A 813 -13.15 -8.98 22.76
C PHE A 813 -11.87 -9.43 23.49
N ASP A 814 -11.33 -10.61 23.20
CA ASP A 814 -10.07 -11.12 23.77
C ASP A 814 -8.84 -10.96 22.85
N LYS A 815 -9.00 -10.36 21.65
CA LYS A 815 -7.90 -10.20 20.66
C LYS A 815 -6.95 -9.02 20.92
N HIS A 816 -7.09 -8.31 22.05
CA HIS A 816 -6.31 -7.11 22.39
C HIS A 816 -5.61 -7.18 23.76
N GLN A 817 -4.88 -8.28 24.01
CA GLN A 817 -3.77 -8.31 24.96
C GLN A 817 -2.49 -8.81 24.29
N GLU A 818 -1.78 -7.90 23.63
CA GLU A 818 -0.30 -7.81 23.56
C GLU A 818 0.10 -6.42 23.01
#